data_AF-A0A2A6RIG5-F1
#
_entry.id   AF-A0A2A6RIG5-F1
#
_cell.length_a   1.000
_cell.length_b   1.000
_cell.length_c   1.000
_cell.angle_alpha   90.00
_cell.angle_beta   90.00
_cell.angle_gamma   90.00
#
_symmetry.space_group_name_H-M   'P 1'
#
loop_
_entity.id
_entity.type
_entity.pdbx_description
1 polymer ?
#
loop_
_entity_poly.entity_id
_entity_poly.type
_entity_poly.pdbx_seq_one_letter_code
_entity_poly.pdbx_strand_id
1 'polypeptide(L)'
;MHELPTAPSAQDAQQLVERFVRRFGEAYRMLACHAALPLILTPELLHNLRNTFLRGQVPWVSEADLLLSELCRPVGYEQYAMDAAVRAHLIATLEARVGPRRLQDVARLLLRYIHHLKRSPGLFSETELQAQQLAAMVCLDEQRAAAAHTLVAALRRNMSASANSSQPSAIRAEIARLTRLTATLAPQLSSYPKLIAYAQIVERMLRAPAQTNDEAPQEVARPVTILGQTLPAPAVLLPPELREQKKSFRFTTSALDPASPAFYGRQAELARLRGLCLDNQWVVLYGGPKSGKTSLLLRLEKALRQDAVPVCRLDFQLIKGANGERAFAFIAEQIAEMLPLPPEASEPAAYQTEQSTELWPLISEARDLVGEPEVPQSEQHDATAPFMPDPRDVTDGPRLRRFLRQALTEERVPRLVLMLDEWGALPAATRETLAHALRSIFEARHTMPALGKLQIVLSGGIELYDLVAYEASPLHNICETIYLSDLSEAEAVALVTDGLSAAGLDAALATELAHAIYRRVAGHPYLTQRFGMLLVETHQSGQITDIEGLLVAAEEDHLKNDPLLRRMHDALRTHKLADAARLLLNEPPRFTRHYNAMARLELLGLAKQAGEQWAARNPLMAEVFSELLEREPSSSPATTTQVTSPSSLIPHPSSLTIPPLIHIPAGPFLMGSSDADGLAFDNEKPQHTLTLPDYWIARTPITNAQFRPFVEADGYRNRAYWTEAGWAWREEWQICQPEYWENATWNGDDYPVVGVSWYEAVAYCRWLSAVTGHEFRLPSEAEWEKAARGPDGRIWPWGDIWEEGRCNSKEAGIGKTSPVGHYPSGASPYGVLDMAGNVWEWCVTRWEKDYPYRLKEEWMADYLAGEAARVRRGGAYYSVAQRVRGASRGDFNIPRSRNLHVGLRIVSHAPVRSSDE
;
A
#
# COMPACT_ATOMS: atom_id res chain seq x y z
N MET A 1 28.51 -11.93 3.75
CA MET A 1 28.40 -11.66 5.20
C MET A 1 29.57 -10.78 5.59
N HIS A 2 29.26 -9.76 6.36
CA HIS A 2 30.13 -8.88 7.14
C HIS A 2 29.22 -8.57 8.42
N GLU A 3 29.43 -7.62 9.33
CA GLU A 3 28.71 -7.37 10.63
C GLU A 3 27.88 -6.03 10.81
N LEU A 4 26.57 -5.92 10.45
CA LEU A 4 25.68 -4.74 10.69
C LEU A 4 25.97 -4.31 12.11
N PRO A 5 26.46 -3.07 12.35
CA PRO A 5 27.29 -2.82 13.52
C PRO A 5 26.58 -3.30 14.77
N THR A 6 27.09 -4.38 15.35
CA THR A 6 26.66 -4.85 16.67
C THR A 6 26.71 -3.61 17.55
N ALA A 7 25.58 -3.26 18.18
CA ALA A 7 25.44 -1.97 18.87
C ALA A 7 26.67 -1.79 19.77
N PRO A 8 27.58 -0.85 19.43
CA PRO A 8 28.99 -1.01 19.70
C PRO A 8 29.21 -1.34 21.16
N SER A 9 30.01 -2.36 21.46
CA SER A 9 30.32 -2.67 22.85
C SER A 9 30.88 -1.41 23.52
N ALA A 10 30.84 -1.31 24.85
CA ALA A 10 31.39 -0.14 25.53
C ALA A 10 32.85 0.16 25.12
N GLN A 11 33.58 -0.88 24.69
CA GLN A 11 34.93 -0.81 24.15
C GLN A 11 34.98 -0.35 22.67
N ASP A 12 34.04 -0.76 21.81
CA ASP A 12 33.97 -0.31 20.41
C ASP A 12 33.46 1.13 20.29
N ALA A 13 32.51 1.51 21.15
CA ALA A 13 32.00 2.88 21.25
C ALA A 13 33.13 3.85 21.67
N GLN A 14 33.98 3.43 22.61
CA GLN A 14 35.20 4.15 22.95
C GLN A 14 36.16 4.22 21.76
N GLN A 15 36.41 3.13 21.03
CA GLN A 15 37.29 3.12 19.87
C GLN A 15 36.78 4.01 18.71
N LEU A 16 35.48 4.04 18.44
CA LEU A 16 34.84 4.94 17.47
C LEU A 16 35.09 6.41 17.82
N VAL A 17 34.87 6.77 19.09
CA VAL A 17 35.13 8.13 19.59
C VAL A 17 36.61 8.48 19.51
N GLU A 18 37.53 7.58 19.90
CA GLU A 18 38.97 7.83 19.74
C GLU A 18 39.41 7.95 18.28
N ARG A 19 38.83 7.18 17.34
CA ARG A 19 39.10 7.33 15.90
C ARG A 19 38.66 8.70 15.38
N PHE A 20 37.45 9.13 15.72
CA PHE A 20 36.93 10.45 15.38
C PHE A 20 37.84 11.58 15.93
N VAL A 21 38.25 11.47 17.19
CA VAL A 21 39.10 12.47 17.83
C VAL A 21 40.53 12.48 17.32
N ARG A 22 41.10 11.33 16.93
CA ARG A 22 42.40 11.29 16.23
C ARG A 22 42.36 12.01 14.88
N ARG A 23 41.22 11.97 14.18
CA ARG A 23 41.02 12.60 12.87
C ARG A 23 40.81 14.11 12.94
N PHE A 24 40.01 14.59 13.90
CA PHE A 24 39.59 16.00 13.95
C PHE A 24 40.10 16.78 15.19
N GLY A 25 40.76 16.11 16.14
CA GLY A 25 41.36 16.72 17.32
C GLY A 25 40.44 16.84 18.53
N GLU A 26 41.04 17.15 19.68
CA GLU A 26 40.40 17.08 21.00
C GLU A 26 39.22 18.08 21.17
N ALA A 27 39.23 19.19 20.43
CA ALA A 27 38.13 20.15 20.42
C ALA A 27 36.82 19.55 19.84
N TYR A 28 36.93 18.63 18.87
CA TYR A 28 35.79 17.91 18.30
C TYR A 28 35.22 16.86 19.26
N ARG A 29 36.04 16.28 20.15
CA ARG A 29 35.55 15.43 21.26
C ARG A 29 34.51 16.18 22.08
N MET A 30 34.82 17.43 22.44
CA MET A 30 33.91 18.23 23.23
C MET A 30 32.61 18.54 22.50
N LEU A 31 32.63 18.77 21.17
CA LEU A 31 31.40 18.96 20.40
C LEU A 31 30.54 17.69 20.40
N ALA A 32 31.14 16.52 20.14
CA ALA A 32 30.45 15.23 20.22
C ALA A 32 29.85 14.99 21.61
N CYS A 33 30.57 15.30 22.69
CA CYS A 33 30.08 15.21 24.06
C CYS A 33 28.82 16.06 24.33
N HIS A 34 28.73 17.29 23.80
CA HIS A 34 27.52 18.12 23.96
C HIS A 34 26.38 17.66 23.05
N ALA A 35 26.70 17.08 21.89
CA ALA A 35 25.75 16.50 20.95
C ALA A 35 25.18 15.14 21.38
N ALA A 36 25.79 14.47 22.36
CA ALA A 36 25.36 13.14 22.83
C ALA A 36 24.08 13.14 23.68
N LEU A 37 23.67 14.27 24.27
CA LEU A 37 22.43 14.29 25.07
C LEU A 37 21.15 14.18 24.20
N PRO A 38 20.96 15.01 23.14
CA PRO A 38 19.87 14.82 22.20
C PRO A 38 19.77 13.37 21.67
N LEU A 39 18.55 12.87 21.51
CA LEU A 39 18.27 11.60 20.85
C LEU A 39 18.33 11.73 19.32
N ILE A 40 17.94 12.91 18.82
CA ILE A 40 18.06 13.30 17.42
C ILE A 40 18.74 14.68 17.37
N LEU A 41 19.68 14.83 16.45
CA LEU A 41 20.41 16.04 16.12
C LEU A 41 19.92 16.59 14.79
N THR A 42 19.82 17.91 14.71
CA THR A 42 19.66 18.68 13.47
C THR A 42 20.86 19.61 13.30
N PRO A 43 21.17 20.09 12.07
CA PRO A 43 22.19 21.10 11.86
C PRO A 43 21.99 22.32 12.77
N GLU A 44 20.75 22.81 12.88
CA GLU A 44 20.41 23.94 13.75
C GLU A 44 20.63 23.67 15.25
N LEU A 45 20.24 22.49 15.76
CA LEU A 45 20.50 22.12 17.15
C LEU A 45 22.00 22.01 17.43
N LEU A 46 22.76 21.40 16.52
CA LEU A 46 24.21 21.25 16.68
C LEU A 46 24.93 22.61 16.61
N HIS A 47 24.47 23.50 15.72
CA HIS A 47 24.91 24.90 15.64
C HIS A 47 24.69 25.64 16.96
N ASN A 48 23.48 25.50 17.54
CA ASN A 48 23.12 26.09 18.83
C ASN A 48 23.98 25.53 19.99
N LEU A 49 24.28 24.23 19.99
CA LEU A 49 25.18 23.59 20.96
C LEU A 49 26.62 24.12 20.85
N ARG A 50 27.19 24.15 19.63
CA ARG A 50 28.55 24.67 19.38
C ARG A 50 28.67 26.14 19.78
N ASN A 51 27.73 26.98 19.36
CA ASN A 51 27.75 28.42 19.66
C ASN A 51 27.49 28.74 21.14
N THR A 52 26.80 27.88 21.89
CA THR A 52 26.55 28.11 23.32
C THR A 52 27.73 27.67 24.18
N PHE A 53 28.29 26.48 23.92
CA PHE A 53 29.25 25.86 24.83
C PHE A 53 30.70 25.92 24.36
N LEU A 54 30.95 26.05 23.06
CA LEU A 54 32.27 25.86 22.42
C LEU A 54 32.61 26.98 21.42
N ARG A 55 32.01 28.17 21.59
CA ARG A 55 32.19 29.32 20.70
C ARG A 55 33.67 29.71 20.62
N GLY A 56 34.21 29.72 19.39
CA GLY A 56 35.62 30.02 19.12
C GLY A 56 36.61 28.89 19.46
N GLN A 57 36.14 27.75 20.00
CA GLN A 57 36.97 26.59 20.31
C GLN A 57 36.94 25.53 19.19
N VAL A 58 35.87 25.51 18.38
CA VAL A 58 35.69 24.58 17.25
C VAL A 58 35.14 25.35 16.04
N PRO A 59 35.71 25.19 14.83
CA PRO A 59 35.26 25.88 13.63
C PRO A 59 33.84 25.49 13.23
N TRP A 60 33.15 26.31 12.43
CA TRP A 60 31.76 26.05 12.03
C TRP A 60 31.61 24.75 11.21
N VAL A 61 32.61 24.38 10.41
CA VAL A 61 32.64 23.12 9.63
C VAL A 61 32.51 21.86 10.49
N SER A 62 32.89 21.93 11.78
CA SER A 62 32.75 20.82 12.73
C SER A 62 31.31 20.34 12.94
N GLU A 63 30.32 21.19 12.61
CA GLU A 63 28.91 20.81 12.58
C GLU A 63 28.67 19.73 11.51
N ALA A 64 29.15 19.96 10.28
CA ALA A 64 29.05 18.99 9.18
C ALA A 64 29.94 17.77 9.41
N ASP A 65 31.19 17.97 9.86
CA ASP A 65 32.14 16.88 10.14
C ASP A 65 31.59 15.87 11.16
N LEU A 66 30.86 16.34 12.19
CA LEU A 66 30.27 15.46 13.21
C LEU A 66 29.03 14.72 12.66
N LEU A 67 28.12 15.42 11.97
CA LEU A 67 26.89 14.81 11.45
C LEU A 67 27.17 13.78 10.34
N LEU A 68 28.26 13.95 9.59
CA LEU A 68 28.72 13.05 8.54
C LEU A 68 29.79 12.04 9.01
N SER A 69 30.07 11.97 10.33
CA SER A 69 31.01 11.00 10.90
C SER A 69 30.36 9.67 11.26
N GLU A 70 31.18 8.63 11.44
CA GLU A 70 30.78 7.31 11.99
C GLU A 70 30.08 7.38 13.37
N LEU A 71 30.10 8.52 14.07
CA LEU A 71 29.37 8.71 15.33
C LEU A 71 27.87 8.97 15.13
N CYS A 72 27.46 9.44 13.94
CA CYS A 72 26.09 9.83 13.62
C CYS A 72 25.56 9.02 12.42
N ARG A 73 24.30 8.60 12.48
CA ARG A 73 23.58 8.02 11.33
C ARG A 73 22.39 8.90 10.94
N PRO A 74 22.10 9.11 9.65
CA PRO A 74 20.86 9.77 9.24
C PRO A 74 19.65 8.92 9.65
N VAL A 75 18.59 9.57 10.14
CA VAL A 75 17.32 8.95 10.55
C VAL A 75 16.09 9.61 9.92
N GLY A 76 16.25 10.76 9.27
CA GLY A 76 15.22 11.51 8.57
C GLY A 76 15.81 12.71 7.83
N TYR A 77 14.97 13.55 7.21
CA TYR A 77 15.44 14.76 6.53
C TYR A 77 16.10 15.71 7.55
N GLU A 78 17.38 16.03 7.35
CA GLU A 78 18.23 16.81 8.27
C GLU A 78 18.27 16.29 9.72
N GLN A 79 17.87 15.03 9.95
CA GLN A 79 17.84 14.40 11.26
C GLN A 79 18.90 13.30 11.37
N TYR A 80 19.68 13.33 12.45
CA TYR A 80 20.78 12.40 12.72
C TYR A 80 20.67 11.83 14.14
N ALA A 81 21.05 10.58 14.34
CA ALA A 81 21.10 9.96 15.67
C ALA A 81 22.48 9.38 15.96
N MET A 82 22.92 9.48 17.21
CA MET A 82 24.10 8.75 17.70
C MET A 82 23.67 7.41 18.32
N ASP A 83 24.52 6.39 18.22
CA ASP A 83 24.27 5.09 18.87
C ASP A 83 24.19 5.23 20.41
N ALA A 84 23.41 4.36 21.06
CA ALA A 84 23.19 4.40 22.50
C ALA A 84 24.48 4.21 23.33
N ALA A 85 25.40 3.32 22.92
CA ALA A 85 26.67 3.10 23.61
C ALA A 85 27.65 4.25 23.37
N VAL A 86 27.68 4.79 22.14
CA VAL A 86 28.44 6.01 21.80
C VAL A 86 27.96 7.20 22.64
N ARG A 87 26.64 7.41 22.75
CA ARG A 87 26.05 8.44 23.61
C ARG A 87 26.41 8.24 25.08
N ALA A 88 26.31 7.01 25.60
CA ALA A 88 26.65 6.72 26.99
C ALA A 88 28.14 7.02 27.29
N HIS A 89 29.05 6.63 26.41
CA HIS A 89 30.48 6.91 26.53
C HIS A 89 30.78 8.42 26.47
N LEU A 90 30.17 9.14 25.52
CA LEU A 90 30.33 10.59 25.37
C LEU A 90 29.75 11.39 26.56
N ILE A 91 28.60 10.98 27.10
CA ILE A 91 28.01 11.60 28.29
C ILE A 91 28.91 11.37 29.52
N ALA A 92 29.35 10.13 29.77
CA ALA A 92 30.29 9.84 30.86
C ALA A 92 31.61 10.62 30.70
N THR A 93 32.10 10.79 29.46
CA THR A 93 33.27 11.60 29.13
C THR A 93 33.06 13.09 29.43
N LEU A 94 31.86 13.63 29.14
CA LEU A 94 31.49 15.02 29.47
C LEU A 94 31.49 15.25 30.99
N GLU A 95 30.86 14.34 31.74
CA GLU A 95 30.75 14.43 33.20
C GLU A 95 32.11 14.29 33.88
N ALA A 96 32.95 13.35 33.44
CA ALA A 96 34.30 13.15 33.98
C ALA A 96 35.24 14.35 33.74
N ARG A 97 35.07 15.10 32.64
CA ARG A 97 35.98 16.19 32.24
C ARG A 97 35.51 17.58 32.63
N VAL A 98 34.20 17.82 32.66
CA VAL A 98 33.61 19.16 32.88
C VAL A 98 32.67 19.19 34.10
N GLY A 99 32.32 18.03 34.64
CA GLY A 99 31.41 17.87 35.77
C GLY A 99 29.92 17.80 35.37
N PRO A 100 29.07 17.23 36.23
CA PRO A 100 27.66 16.94 35.92
C PRO A 100 26.82 18.20 35.62
N ARG A 101 27.23 19.37 36.13
CA ARG A 101 26.57 20.65 35.83
C ARG A 101 26.53 20.96 34.34
N ARG A 102 27.55 20.54 33.56
CA ARG A 102 27.57 20.78 32.11
C ARG A 102 26.47 20.02 31.38
N LEU A 103 26.21 18.77 31.76
CA LEU A 103 25.11 17.98 31.20
C LEU A 103 23.75 18.61 31.48
N GLN A 104 23.56 19.19 32.68
CA GLN A 104 22.36 19.93 33.03
C GLN A 104 22.17 21.20 32.17
N ASP A 105 23.24 21.92 31.84
CA ASP A 105 23.13 23.10 30.97
C ASP A 105 22.75 22.71 29.53
N VAL A 106 23.28 21.59 29.02
CA VAL A 106 22.86 21.02 27.72
C VAL A 106 21.38 20.63 27.76
N ALA A 107 20.92 19.99 28.84
CA ALA A 107 19.52 19.64 29.04
C ALA A 107 18.60 20.88 29.04
N ARG A 108 19.01 21.97 29.71
CA ARG A 108 18.27 23.25 29.73
C ARG A 108 18.22 23.91 28.34
N LEU A 109 19.29 23.81 27.54
CA LEU A 109 19.27 24.26 26.15
C LEU A 109 18.29 23.42 25.31
N LEU A 110 18.37 22.09 25.41
CA LEU A 110 17.51 21.16 24.67
C LEU A 110 16.03 21.38 24.99
N LEU A 111 15.66 21.60 26.26
CA LEU A 111 14.28 21.95 26.64
C LEU A 111 13.79 23.28 26.04
N ARG A 112 14.65 24.31 25.97
CA ARG A 112 14.30 25.58 25.31
C ARG A 112 14.13 25.40 23.79
N TYR A 113 14.96 24.58 23.15
CA TYR A 113 14.86 24.26 21.73
C TYR A 113 13.56 23.49 21.42
N ILE A 114 13.23 22.46 22.20
CA ILE A 114 11.95 21.73 22.07
C ILE A 114 10.74 22.65 22.26
N HIS A 115 10.81 23.59 23.21
CA HIS A 115 9.75 24.58 23.42
C HIS A 115 9.59 25.56 22.25
N HIS A 116 10.68 25.87 21.53
CA HIS A 116 10.62 26.62 20.29
C HIS A 116 9.98 25.79 19.16
N LEU A 117 10.45 24.54 18.96
CA LEU A 117 9.91 23.64 17.93
C LEU A 117 8.42 23.34 18.10
N LYS A 118 7.89 23.23 19.32
CA LYS A 118 6.45 23.06 19.58
C LYS A 118 5.57 24.24 19.10
N ARG A 119 6.17 25.34 18.64
CA ARG A 119 5.47 26.50 18.04
C ARG A 119 5.55 26.53 16.51
N SER A 120 6.28 25.61 15.89
CA SER A 120 6.54 25.56 14.44
C SER A 120 6.35 24.13 13.91
N PRO A 121 5.27 23.83 13.17
CA PRO A 121 5.04 22.47 12.66
C PRO A 121 5.99 22.13 11.52
N GLY A 122 6.56 20.91 11.51
CA GLY A 122 7.22 20.34 10.32
C GLY A 122 8.38 19.37 10.57
N LEU A 123 9.28 19.66 11.52
CA LEU A 123 10.58 18.96 11.62
C LEU A 123 10.64 17.74 12.58
N PHE A 124 9.64 17.57 13.44
CA PHE A 124 9.57 16.45 14.38
C PHE A 124 8.12 16.07 14.66
N SER A 125 7.87 14.77 14.85
CA SER A 125 6.61 14.27 15.39
C SER A 125 6.47 14.55 16.89
N GLU A 126 5.23 14.55 17.39
CA GLU A 126 4.97 14.75 18.82
C GLU A 126 5.66 13.70 19.72
N THR A 127 5.78 12.47 19.23
CA THR A 127 6.41 11.35 19.96
C THR A 127 7.93 11.49 20.05
N GLU A 128 8.57 12.04 19.01
CA GLU A 128 10.01 12.39 19.03
C GLU A 128 10.29 13.58 19.94
N LEU A 129 9.48 14.64 19.86
CA LEU A 129 9.57 15.79 20.78
C LEU A 129 9.37 15.36 22.24
N GLN A 130 8.47 14.43 22.51
CA GLN A 130 8.27 13.85 23.84
C GLN A 130 9.47 13.04 24.31
N ALA A 131 10.06 12.20 23.44
CA ALA A 131 11.24 11.41 23.79
C ALA A 131 12.47 12.28 24.10
N GLN A 132 12.72 13.29 23.25
CA GLN A 132 13.75 14.32 23.44
C GLN A 132 13.54 15.09 24.75
N GLN A 133 12.29 15.46 25.06
CA GLN A 133 11.94 16.16 26.29
C GLN A 133 12.25 15.31 27.52
N LEU A 134 11.87 14.02 27.52
CA LEU A 134 12.16 13.10 28.61
C LEU A 134 13.67 12.89 28.80
N ALA A 135 14.43 12.73 27.72
CA ALA A 135 15.89 12.60 27.78
C ALA A 135 16.56 13.81 28.47
N ALA A 136 16.12 15.02 28.15
CA ALA A 136 16.59 16.23 28.82
C ALA A 136 16.17 16.29 30.30
N MET A 137 14.90 15.99 30.62
CA MET A 137 14.37 16.08 31.98
C MET A 137 15.04 15.11 32.96
N VAL A 138 15.41 13.90 32.53
CA VAL A 138 16.09 12.90 33.40
C VAL A 138 17.50 13.38 33.82
N CYS A 139 18.15 14.22 33.01
CA CYS A 139 19.46 14.78 33.33
C CYS A 139 19.41 15.93 34.36
N LEU A 140 18.23 16.50 34.64
CA LEU A 140 18.04 17.58 35.61
C LEU A 140 17.56 17.02 36.95
N ASP A 141 18.28 17.26 38.04
CA ASP A 141 17.92 16.75 39.37
C ASP A 141 16.50 17.20 39.79
N GLU A 142 16.15 18.45 39.45
CA GLU A 142 14.86 19.07 39.70
C GLU A 142 13.68 18.46 38.91
N GLN A 143 13.94 17.76 37.80
CA GLN A 143 12.91 17.21 36.90
C GLN A 143 13.00 15.69 36.70
N ARG A 144 14.06 15.03 37.17
CA ARG A 144 14.27 13.57 37.04
C ARG A 144 13.12 12.76 37.62
N ALA A 145 12.61 13.17 38.79
CA ALA A 145 11.44 12.55 39.40
C ALA A 145 10.17 12.71 38.55
N ALA A 146 9.94 13.90 37.98
CA ALA A 146 8.80 14.16 37.09
C ALA A 146 8.88 13.33 35.81
N ALA A 147 10.06 13.22 35.19
CA ALA A 147 10.29 12.40 34.01
C ALA A 147 10.05 10.90 34.28
N ALA A 148 10.58 10.38 35.40
CA ALA A 148 10.34 9.01 35.82
C ALA A 148 8.84 8.75 36.12
N HIS A 149 8.14 9.70 36.75
CA HIS A 149 6.68 9.65 36.92
C HIS A 149 5.93 9.61 35.58
N THR A 150 6.36 10.40 34.59
CA THR A 150 5.77 10.42 33.24
C THR A 150 5.97 9.10 32.50
N LEU A 151 7.19 8.54 32.51
CA LEU A 151 7.48 7.22 31.94
C LEU A 151 6.65 6.12 32.61
N VAL A 152 6.58 6.09 33.94
CA VAL A 152 5.75 5.14 34.70
C VAL A 152 4.26 5.30 34.36
N ALA A 153 3.75 6.53 34.26
CA ALA A 153 2.35 6.78 33.91
C ALA A 153 2.02 6.35 32.47
N ALA A 154 2.92 6.59 31.51
CA ALA A 154 2.77 6.19 30.13
C ALA A 154 2.82 4.66 29.96
N LEU A 155 3.79 3.98 30.61
CA LEU A 155 3.86 2.52 30.65
C LEU A 155 2.61 1.93 31.30
N ARG A 156 2.19 2.43 32.47
CA ARG A 156 0.97 1.97 33.15
C ARG A 156 -0.26 2.10 32.25
N ARG A 157 -0.46 3.26 31.61
CA ARG A 157 -1.60 3.52 30.72
C ARG A 157 -1.65 2.52 29.57
N ASN A 158 -0.55 2.35 28.84
CA ASN A 158 -0.50 1.46 27.69
C ASN A 158 -0.56 -0.02 28.08
N MET A 159 0.11 -0.45 29.15
CA MET A 159 0.02 -1.81 29.68
C MET A 159 -1.41 -2.16 30.14
N SER A 160 -2.13 -1.22 30.76
CA SER A 160 -3.54 -1.39 31.11
C SER A 160 -4.46 -1.38 29.90
N ALA A 161 -4.21 -0.54 28.89
CA ALA A 161 -4.97 -0.54 27.64
C ALA A 161 -4.77 -1.85 26.84
N SER A 162 -3.55 -2.41 26.87
CA SER A 162 -3.23 -3.71 26.23
C SER A 162 -4.01 -4.91 26.81
N ALA A 163 -4.66 -4.76 27.97
CA ALA A 163 -5.53 -5.78 28.53
C ALA A 163 -6.93 -5.81 27.88
N ASN A 164 -7.41 -4.66 27.38
CA ASN A 164 -8.82 -4.39 27.11
C ASN A 164 -9.09 -3.77 25.72
N SER A 165 -8.11 -3.74 24.82
CA SER A 165 -8.16 -2.96 23.56
C SER A 165 -8.50 -3.78 22.32
N SER A 166 -9.32 -3.18 21.44
CA SER A 166 -9.61 -3.62 20.08
C SER A 166 -8.53 -3.26 19.04
N GLN A 167 -7.49 -2.51 19.44
CA GLN A 167 -6.30 -2.22 18.62
C GLN A 167 -4.99 -2.61 19.36
N PRO A 168 -4.60 -3.90 19.36
CA PRO A 168 -3.46 -4.37 20.15
C PRO A 168 -2.08 -3.93 19.60
N SER A 169 -1.94 -3.82 18.28
CA SER A 169 -0.66 -3.57 17.60
C SER A 169 -0.07 -2.19 17.90
N ALA A 170 -0.86 -1.13 17.78
CA ALA A 170 -0.42 0.24 18.07
C ALA A 170 0.00 0.43 19.53
N ILE A 171 -0.77 -0.14 20.47
CA ILE A 171 -0.44 -0.11 21.90
C ILE A 171 0.85 -0.88 22.18
N ARG A 172 1.02 -2.06 21.57
CA ARG A 172 2.23 -2.88 21.72
C ARG A 172 3.48 -2.18 21.14
N ALA A 173 3.34 -1.46 20.02
CA ALA A 173 4.41 -0.64 19.45
C ALA A 173 4.79 0.53 20.38
N GLU A 174 3.81 1.20 21.01
CA GLU A 174 4.06 2.28 21.97
C GLU A 174 4.71 1.76 23.26
N ILE A 175 4.32 0.58 23.77
CA ILE A 175 5.01 -0.07 24.89
C ILE A 175 6.46 -0.36 24.52
N ALA A 176 6.71 -0.91 23.32
CA ALA A 176 8.06 -1.17 22.81
C ALA A 176 8.91 0.11 22.66
N ARG A 177 8.30 1.24 22.29
CA ARG A 177 8.96 2.55 22.23
C ARG A 177 9.33 3.04 23.63
N LEU A 178 8.39 2.96 24.59
CA LEU A 178 8.60 3.42 25.96
C LEU A 178 9.63 2.57 26.72
N THR A 179 9.68 1.25 26.50
CA THR A 179 10.73 0.39 27.09
C THR A 179 12.11 0.69 26.51
N ARG A 180 12.25 0.79 25.18
CA ARG A 180 13.52 1.17 24.54
C ARG A 180 14.00 2.56 24.98
N LEU A 181 13.09 3.53 25.13
CA LEU A 181 13.41 4.84 25.68
C LEU A 181 13.89 4.74 27.14
N THR A 182 13.25 3.91 27.96
CA THR A 182 13.66 3.67 29.36
C THR A 182 15.04 3.00 29.43
N ALA A 183 15.34 2.04 28.56
CA ALA A 183 16.65 1.40 28.45
C ALA A 183 17.74 2.40 27.99
N THR A 184 17.43 3.25 27.01
CA THR A 184 18.32 4.32 26.51
C THR A 184 18.66 5.36 27.58
N LEU A 185 17.78 5.55 28.58
CA LEU A 185 17.94 6.47 29.70
C LEU A 185 18.36 5.78 31.01
N ALA A 186 18.67 4.47 30.97
CA ALA A 186 18.98 3.68 32.16
C ALA A 186 20.13 4.24 33.03
N PRO A 187 21.25 4.78 32.48
CA PRO A 187 22.32 5.35 33.31
C PRO A 187 21.83 6.53 34.17
N GLN A 188 21.03 7.42 33.60
CA GLN A 188 20.50 8.60 34.28
C GLN A 188 19.22 8.30 35.10
N LEU A 189 18.60 7.14 34.88
CA LEU A 189 17.51 6.58 35.70
C LEU A 189 17.99 5.62 36.79
N SER A 190 19.29 5.56 37.08
CA SER A 190 19.89 4.66 38.08
C SER A 190 19.28 4.76 39.50
N SER A 191 18.68 5.91 39.86
CA SER A 191 17.88 6.08 41.09
C SER A 191 16.53 5.35 41.09
N TYR A 192 16.12 4.76 39.97
CA TYR A 192 14.86 4.05 39.76
C TYR A 192 15.07 2.62 39.21
N PRO A 193 15.84 1.75 39.90
CA PRO A 193 16.19 0.42 39.39
C PRO A 193 14.97 -0.46 39.08
N LYS A 194 13.87 -0.28 39.83
CA LYS A 194 12.59 -0.98 39.56
C LYS A 194 11.96 -0.62 38.21
N LEU A 195 12.16 0.62 37.72
CA LEU A 195 11.67 1.06 36.41
C LEU A 195 12.49 0.43 35.28
N ILE A 196 13.82 0.43 35.44
CA ILE A 196 14.75 -0.20 34.49
C ILE A 196 14.46 -1.71 34.40
N ALA A 197 14.39 -2.41 35.54
CA ALA A 197 14.11 -3.84 35.59
C ALA A 197 12.74 -4.18 34.96
N TYR A 198 11.69 -3.41 35.28
CA TYR A 198 10.37 -3.60 34.67
C TYR A 198 10.39 -3.41 33.15
N ALA A 199 11.07 -2.36 32.66
CA ALA A 199 11.20 -2.12 31.23
C ALA A 199 11.97 -3.24 30.52
N GLN A 200 13.04 -3.76 31.12
CA GLN A 200 13.80 -4.90 30.60
C GLN A 200 12.98 -6.20 30.55
N ILE A 201 12.17 -6.50 31.59
CA ILE A 201 11.27 -7.66 31.58
C ILE A 201 10.19 -7.50 30.51
N VAL A 202 9.63 -6.31 30.35
CA VAL A 202 8.63 -6.02 29.30
C VAL A 202 9.24 -6.10 27.90
N GLU A 203 10.46 -5.62 27.70
CA GLU A 203 11.18 -5.73 26.42
C GLU A 203 11.49 -7.20 26.07
N ARG A 204 11.94 -8.01 27.04
CA ARG A 204 12.09 -9.46 26.88
C ARG A 204 10.75 -10.16 26.57
N MET A 205 9.67 -9.80 27.28
CA MET A 205 8.30 -10.28 26.99
C MET A 205 7.83 -9.92 25.58
N LEU A 206 8.21 -8.76 25.05
CA LEU A 206 7.87 -8.34 23.69
C LEU A 206 8.65 -9.12 22.63
N ARG A 207 9.92 -9.48 22.89
CA ARG A 207 10.80 -10.23 21.99
C ARG A 207 10.57 -11.75 22.03
N ALA A 208 10.42 -12.33 23.22
CA ALA A 208 10.33 -13.76 23.46
C ALA A 208 9.36 -14.08 24.63
N PRO A 209 8.03 -14.01 24.40
CA PRO A 209 7.01 -14.08 25.47
C PRO A 209 6.97 -15.44 26.20
N ALA A 210 7.13 -16.55 25.49
CA ALA A 210 7.13 -17.88 26.11
C ALA A 210 8.38 -18.10 26.97
N GLN A 211 9.56 -17.95 26.38
CA GLN A 211 10.85 -18.11 27.07
C GLN A 211 10.97 -17.23 28.32
N THR A 212 10.60 -15.94 28.22
CA THR A 212 10.70 -15.01 29.36
C THR A 212 9.69 -15.36 30.48
N ASN A 213 8.56 -15.97 30.14
CA ASN A 213 7.60 -16.48 31.13
C ASN A 213 8.15 -17.70 31.88
N ASP A 214 8.88 -18.58 31.19
CA ASP A 214 9.42 -19.81 31.77
C ASP A 214 10.71 -19.54 32.57
N GLU A 215 11.54 -18.59 32.14
CA GLU A 215 12.74 -18.14 32.86
C GLU A 215 12.45 -17.32 34.12
N ALA A 216 11.43 -16.44 34.08
CA ALA A 216 11.14 -15.48 35.15
C ALA A 216 9.65 -15.43 35.58
N PRO A 217 8.98 -16.57 35.84
CA PRO A 217 7.53 -16.64 36.04
C PRO A 217 7.02 -15.78 37.19
N GLN A 218 7.80 -15.62 38.27
CA GLN A 218 7.41 -14.79 39.41
C GLN A 218 7.50 -13.28 39.15
N GLU A 219 8.39 -12.85 38.25
CA GLU A 219 8.55 -11.44 37.89
C GLU A 219 7.53 -11.02 36.83
N VAL A 220 7.24 -11.93 35.90
CA VAL A 220 6.24 -11.74 34.83
C VAL A 220 4.81 -11.75 35.38
N ALA A 221 4.50 -12.57 36.40
CA ALA A 221 3.15 -12.72 36.94
C ALA A 221 2.74 -11.67 38.00
N ARG A 222 3.66 -10.80 38.46
CA ARG A 222 3.39 -9.86 39.56
C ARG A 222 3.30 -8.41 39.08
N PRO A 223 2.28 -7.63 39.51
CA PRO A 223 2.27 -6.19 39.29
C PRO A 223 3.38 -5.52 40.13
N VAL A 224 3.98 -4.46 39.60
CA VAL A 224 5.13 -3.78 40.24
C VAL A 224 4.74 -2.34 40.58
N THR A 225 4.90 -1.95 41.85
CA THR A 225 4.67 -0.57 42.29
C THR A 225 5.95 0.26 42.23
N ILE A 226 5.90 1.35 41.46
CA ILE A 226 7.00 2.28 41.19
C ILE A 226 6.45 3.70 41.34
N LEU A 227 7.10 4.56 42.12
CA LEU A 227 6.68 5.95 42.31
C LEU A 227 5.19 6.11 42.69
N GLY A 228 4.70 5.25 43.59
CA GLY A 228 3.30 5.22 44.04
C GLY A 228 2.28 4.71 43.02
N GLN A 229 2.71 4.37 41.79
CA GLN A 229 1.85 3.81 40.75
C GLN A 229 2.12 2.31 40.61
N THR A 230 1.06 1.51 40.62
CA THR A 230 1.14 0.07 40.33
C THR A 230 1.00 -0.17 38.84
N LEU A 231 2.06 -0.68 38.21
CA LEU A 231 2.03 -1.15 36.82
C LEU A 231 1.48 -2.59 36.77
N PRO A 232 0.71 -2.96 35.72
CA PRO A 232 0.25 -4.33 35.53
C PRO A 232 1.39 -5.35 35.50
N ALA A 233 1.08 -6.61 35.80
CA ALA A 233 2.02 -7.71 35.60
C ALA A 233 2.42 -7.82 34.11
N PRO A 234 3.72 -7.98 33.77
CA PRO A 234 4.17 -8.15 32.38
C PRO A 234 3.46 -9.28 31.61
N ALA A 235 2.92 -10.28 32.33
CA ALA A 235 2.02 -11.31 31.80
C ALA A 235 0.82 -10.77 30.99
N VAL A 236 0.43 -9.50 31.16
CA VAL A 236 -0.59 -8.82 30.34
C VAL A 236 -0.19 -8.64 28.87
N LEU A 237 1.04 -8.99 28.49
CA LEU A 237 1.54 -9.05 27.12
C LEU A 237 1.65 -10.47 26.55
N LEU A 238 1.37 -11.50 27.36
CA LEU A 238 1.31 -12.88 26.86
C LEU A 238 0.17 -13.00 25.83
N PRO A 239 0.37 -13.74 24.74
CA PRO A 239 -0.71 -14.15 23.84
C PRO A 239 -1.88 -14.81 24.60
N PRO A 240 -3.15 -14.65 24.17
CA PRO A 240 -4.32 -15.24 24.86
C PRO A 240 -4.18 -16.74 25.14
N GLU A 241 -3.57 -17.46 24.21
CA GLU A 241 -3.35 -18.92 24.24
C GLU A 241 -2.44 -19.35 25.40
N LEU A 242 -1.55 -18.46 25.86
CA LEU A 242 -0.69 -18.66 27.03
C LEU A 242 -1.33 -18.17 28.33
N ARG A 243 -2.32 -17.26 28.28
CA ARG A 243 -3.09 -16.85 29.46
C ARG A 243 -4.11 -17.90 29.90
N GLU A 244 -4.62 -18.71 28.97
CA GLU A 244 -5.77 -19.60 29.21
C GLU A 244 -5.42 -21.07 29.55
N GLN A 245 -4.14 -21.43 29.73
CA GLN A 245 -3.66 -22.80 30.01
C GLN A 245 -4.21 -23.50 31.28
N LYS A 246 -5.21 -22.94 31.98
CA LYS A 246 -5.91 -23.58 33.11
C LYS A 246 -7.44 -23.69 32.98
N LYS A 247 -8.01 -23.62 31.77
CA LYS A 247 -9.39 -24.10 31.52
C LYS A 247 -9.43 -25.15 30.42
N SER A 248 -9.61 -26.40 30.84
CA SER A 248 -9.86 -27.53 29.95
C SER A 248 -11.23 -27.38 29.28
N PHE A 249 -11.27 -26.96 28.02
CA PHE A 249 -12.47 -27.10 27.20
C PHE A 249 -12.58 -28.54 26.70
N ARG A 250 -13.51 -29.30 27.30
CA ARG A 250 -14.09 -30.48 26.64
C ARG A 250 -15.07 -29.97 25.59
N PHE A 251 -14.79 -30.22 24.32
CA PHE A 251 -15.83 -30.17 23.29
C PHE A 251 -16.61 -31.48 23.28
N THR A 252 -17.93 -31.39 23.38
CA THR A 252 -18.85 -32.51 23.19
C THR A 252 -18.94 -32.87 21.72
N THR A 253 -18.74 -34.14 21.39
CA THR A 253 -19.04 -34.70 20.06
C THR A 253 -20.53 -34.94 19.93
N SER A 254 -21.30 -33.88 19.70
CA SER A 254 -22.66 -33.99 19.15
C SER A 254 -22.59 -33.83 17.63
N ALA A 255 -23.12 -34.80 16.90
CA ALA A 255 -23.41 -34.60 15.48
C ALA A 255 -24.43 -33.47 15.32
N LEU A 256 -24.39 -32.78 14.17
CA LEU A 256 -25.40 -31.77 13.83
C LEU A 256 -26.80 -32.39 13.85
N ASP A 257 -27.76 -31.64 14.38
CA ASP A 257 -29.17 -32.00 14.39
C ASP A 257 -29.67 -32.21 12.95
N PRO A 258 -30.33 -33.33 12.60
CA PRO A 258 -30.99 -33.53 11.31
C PRO A 258 -32.01 -32.43 10.94
N ALA A 259 -32.53 -31.68 11.92
CA ALA A 259 -33.41 -30.52 11.72
C ALA A 259 -32.65 -29.19 11.47
N SER A 260 -31.30 -29.20 11.42
CA SER A 260 -30.52 -28.03 11.01
C SER A 260 -30.86 -27.69 9.54
N PRO A 261 -31.26 -26.45 9.21
CA PRO A 261 -31.72 -26.12 7.86
C PRO A 261 -30.63 -26.41 6.81
N ALA A 262 -31.03 -27.10 5.74
CA ALA A 262 -30.14 -27.46 4.65
C ALA A 262 -29.59 -26.18 3.99
N PHE A 263 -28.26 -26.01 3.97
CA PHE A 263 -27.66 -24.74 3.55
C PHE A 263 -26.96 -24.83 2.18
N TYR A 264 -27.35 -23.93 1.28
CA TYR A 264 -27.20 -24.11 -0.16
C TYR A 264 -25.97 -23.37 -0.74
N GLY A 265 -24.98 -24.13 -1.21
CA GLY A 265 -23.96 -23.60 -2.13
C GLY A 265 -24.52 -23.30 -3.53
N ARG A 266 -24.07 -22.22 -4.17
CA ARG A 266 -24.57 -21.71 -5.47
C ARG A 266 -24.37 -22.71 -6.61
N GLN A 267 -25.41 -23.02 -7.38
CA GLN A 267 -25.35 -24.06 -8.43
C GLN A 267 -24.56 -23.61 -9.68
N ALA A 268 -24.62 -22.33 -10.04
CA ALA A 268 -23.82 -21.76 -11.13
C ALA A 268 -22.32 -21.74 -10.81
N GLU A 269 -21.94 -21.45 -9.55
CA GLU A 269 -20.54 -21.47 -9.12
C GLU A 269 -19.99 -22.88 -8.99
N LEU A 270 -20.81 -23.81 -8.48
CA LEU A 270 -20.51 -25.22 -8.53
C LEU A 270 -20.23 -25.68 -9.97
N ALA A 271 -21.04 -25.26 -10.94
CA ALA A 271 -20.81 -25.56 -12.36
C ALA A 271 -19.53 -24.91 -12.91
N ARG A 272 -19.22 -23.65 -12.55
CA ARG A 272 -18.01 -22.94 -12.98
C ARG A 272 -16.73 -23.54 -12.39
N LEU A 273 -16.72 -23.83 -11.08
CA LEU A 273 -15.59 -24.47 -10.40
C LEU A 273 -15.38 -25.90 -10.92
N ARG A 274 -16.47 -26.62 -11.18
CA ARG A 274 -16.44 -27.93 -11.84
C ARG A 274 -15.83 -27.84 -13.23
N GLY A 275 -16.25 -26.87 -14.06
CA GLY A 275 -15.66 -26.60 -15.38
C GLY A 275 -14.16 -26.34 -15.31
N LEU A 276 -13.72 -25.43 -14.42
CA LEU A 276 -12.30 -25.15 -14.19
C LEU A 276 -11.47 -26.40 -13.82
N CYS A 277 -12.05 -27.34 -13.09
CA CYS A 277 -11.38 -28.61 -12.76
C CYS A 277 -11.41 -29.63 -13.92
N LEU A 278 -12.49 -29.65 -14.72
CA LEU A 278 -12.65 -30.55 -15.87
C LEU A 278 -11.72 -30.18 -17.03
N ASP A 279 -11.58 -28.88 -17.33
CA ASP A 279 -10.80 -28.38 -18.48
C ASP A 279 -9.28 -28.61 -18.32
N ASN A 280 -8.80 -28.90 -17.11
CA ASN A 280 -7.38 -28.93 -16.78
C ASN A 280 -6.87 -30.30 -16.31
N GLN A 281 -7.79 -31.20 -15.91
CA GLN A 281 -7.53 -32.42 -15.14
C GLN A 281 -6.76 -32.16 -13.82
N TRP A 282 -6.66 -33.20 -12.97
CA TRP A 282 -5.77 -33.29 -11.80
C TRP A 282 -6.19 -32.60 -10.48
N VAL A 283 -5.36 -32.83 -9.45
CA VAL A 283 -5.79 -32.99 -8.05
C VAL A 283 -6.27 -31.69 -7.42
N VAL A 284 -7.48 -31.72 -6.86
CA VAL A 284 -7.98 -30.65 -5.99
C VAL A 284 -7.60 -30.94 -4.53
N LEU A 285 -6.84 -30.02 -3.93
CA LEU A 285 -6.58 -29.98 -2.48
C LEU A 285 -7.45 -28.91 -1.83
N TYR A 286 -8.19 -29.27 -0.78
CA TYR A 286 -8.95 -28.31 0.02
C TYR A 286 -9.05 -28.73 1.49
N GLY A 287 -9.20 -27.76 2.38
CA GLY A 287 -9.44 -27.98 3.81
C GLY A 287 -9.92 -26.72 4.53
N GLY A 288 -10.61 -26.90 5.65
CA GLY A 288 -11.16 -25.83 6.50
C GLY A 288 -11.80 -26.41 7.76
N PRO A 289 -12.08 -25.58 8.78
CA PRO A 289 -12.83 -26.03 9.96
C PRO A 289 -14.26 -26.43 9.58
N LYS A 290 -14.89 -27.32 10.36
CA LYS A 290 -16.32 -27.66 10.24
C LYS A 290 -17.25 -26.55 10.78
N SER A 291 -16.99 -25.29 10.44
CA SER A 291 -18.02 -24.24 10.44
C SER A 291 -18.98 -24.49 9.27
N GLY A 292 -20.28 -24.23 9.43
CA GLY A 292 -21.33 -24.63 8.47
C GLY A 292 -21.26 -24.04 7.04
N LYS A 293 -20.20 -23.30 6.70
CA LYS A 293 -19.96 -22.76 5.35
C LYS A 293 -19.37 -23.77 4.35
N THR A 294 -18.93 -24.95 4.79
CA THR A 294 -18.23 -25.96 3.95
C THR A 294 -19.06 -26.56 2.79
N SER A 295 -20.28 -26.07 2.52
CA SER A 295 -21.27 -26.73 1.66
C SER A 295 -20.96 -26.66 0.15
N LEU A 296 -20.32 -25.58 -0.34
CA LEU A 296 -19.94 -25.46 -1.75
C LEU A 296 -18.84 -26.47 -2.12
N LEU A 297 -17.81 -26.58 -1.28
CA LEU A 297 -16.67 -27.49 -1.50
C LEU A 297 -17.08 -28.96 -1.40
N LEU A 298 -17.97 -29.32 -0.48
CA LEU A 298 -18.54 -30.68 -0.40
C LEU A 298 -19.39 -31.04 -1.63
N ARG A 299 -20.13 -30.08 -2.19
CA ARG A 299 -20.87 -30.27 -3.45
C ARG A 299 -19.93 -30.38 -4.65
N LEU A 300 -18.84 -29.60 -4.67
CA LEU A 300 -17.81 -29.68 -5.70
C LEU A 300 -17.10 -31.02 -5.66
N GLU A 301 -16.65 -31.46 -4.48
CA GLU A 301 -16.10 -32.82 -4.27
C GLU A 301 -17.06 -33.89 -4.82
N LYS A 302 -18.35 -33.83 -4.46
CA LYS A 302 -19.35 -34.79 -4.93
C LYS A 302 -19.51 -34.79 -6.47
N ALA A 303 -19.48 -33.62 -7.10
CA ALA A 303 -19.58 -33.50 -8.56
C ALA A 303 -18.31 -33.99 -9.26
N LEU A 304 -17.13 -33.58 -8.81
CA LEU A 304 -15.84 -33.99 -9.38
C LEU A 304 -15.60 -35.50 -9.25
N ARG A 305 -16.02 -36.12 -8.14
CA ARG A 305 -16.01 -37.58 -7.98
C ARG A 305 -16.94 -38.30 -8.96
N GLN A 306 -18.05 -37.68 -9.39
CA GLN A 306 -18.93 -38.23 -10.43
C GLN A 306 -18.29 -38.16 -11.83
N ASP A 307 -17.43 -37.16 -12.06
CA ASP A 307 -16.68 -36.97 -13.31
C ASP A 307 -15.32 -37.71 -13.33
N ALA A 308 -15.05 -38.58 -12.36
CA ALA A 308 -13.79 -39.31 -12.17
C ALA A 308 -12.53 -38.42 -12.04
N VAL A 309 -12.69 -37.14 -11.66
CA VAL A 309 -11.56 -36.25 -11.38
C VAL A 309 -10.94 -36.62 -10.02
N PRO A 310 -9.60 -36.78 -9.90
CA PRO A 310 -8.94 -37.03 -8.62
C PRO A 310 -9.14 -35.85 -7.64
N VAL A 311 -9.70 -36.11 -6.46
CA VAL A 311 -9.90 -35.11 -5.40
C VAL A 311 -9.28 -35.60 -4.09
N CYS A 312 -8.47 -34.74 -3.46
CA CYS A 312 -7.78 -35.01 -2.21
C CYS A 312 -8.20 -34.01 -1.12
N ARG A 313 -9.11 -34.44 -0.24
CA ARG A 313 -9.55 -33.64 0.91
C ARG A 313 -8.53 -33.72 2.04
N LEU A 314 -8.06 -32.58 2.52
CA LEU A 314 -7.28 -32.46 3.76
C LEU A 314 -8.21 -32.04 4.90
N ASP A 315 -8.64 -33.01 5.72
CA ASP A 315 -9.39 -32.68 6.94
C ASP A 315 -8.40 -32.32 8.06
N PHE A 316 -8.20 -31.02 8.27
CA PHE A 316 -7.26 -30.50 9.26
C PHE A 316 -7.57 -30.92 10.70
N GLN A 317 -8.78 -31.42 10.99
CA GLN A 317 -9.12 -31.98 12.31
C GLN A 317 -8.49 -33.38 12.55
N LEU A 318 -8.01 -34.06 11.50
CA LEU A 318 -7.35 -35.36 11.60
C LEU A 318 -5.84 -35.26 11.82
N ILE A 319 -5.24 -34.09 11.57
CA ILE A 319 -3.82 -33.83 11.84
C ILE A 319 -3.62 -33.70 13.36
N LYS A 320 -2.90 -34.64 13.98
CA LYS A 320 -2.69 -34.66 15.44
C LYS A 320 -2.04 -33.37 15.92
N GLY A 321 -2.76 -32.61 16.77
CA GLY A 321 -2.27 -31.38 17.37
C GLY A 321 -2.51 -30.10 16.55
N ALA A 322 -3.18 -30.21 15.39
CA ALA A 322 -3.64 -29.08 14.62
C ALA A 322 -4.98 -28.54 15.15
N ASN A 323 -5.03 -27.23 15.40
CA ASN A 323 -6.24 -26.45 15.13
C ASN A 323 -6.16 -25.92 13.69
N GLY A 324 -7.23 -25.33 13.16
CA GLY A 324 -7.22 -24.80 11.78
C GLY A 324 -6.06 -23.82 11.55
N GLU A 325 -5.80 -22.95 12.51
CA GLU A 325 -4.73 -21.94 12.49
C GLU A 325 -3.34 -22.56 12.25
N ARG A 326 -3.00 -23.62 13.00
CA ARG A 326 -1.75 -24.37 12.83
C ARG A 326 -1.67 -25.09 11.49
N ALA A 327 -2.79 -25.62 10.98
CA ALA A 327 -2.80 -26.30 9.69
C ALA A 327 -2.53 -25.35 8.52
N PHE A 328 -3.11 -24.14 8.53
CA PHE A 328 -2.85 -23.14 7.49
C PHE A 328 -1.45 -22.49 7.61
N ALA A 329 -0.96 -22.25 8.84
CA ALA A 329 0.43 -21.82 9.05
C ALA A 329 1.41 -22.88 8.51
N PHE A 330 1.14 -24.15 8.81
CA PHE A 330 1.94 -25.26 8.33
C PHE A 330 1.92 -25.41 6.79
N ILE A 331 0.77 -25.21 6.15
CA ILE A 331 0.68 -25.16 4.67
C ILE A 331 1.59 -24.05 4.10
N ALA A 332 1.61 -22.86 4.72
CA ALA A 332 2.49 -21.77 4.30
C ALA A 332 3.98 -22.15 4.41
N GLU A 333 4.38 -22.79 5.51
CA GLU A 333 5.75 -23.28 5.73
C GLU A 333 6.16 -24.28 4.64
N GLN A 334 5.32 -25.28 4.34
CA GLN A 334 5.68 -26.30 3.33
C GLN A 334 5.67 -25.77 1.91
N ILE A 335 4.83 -24.77 1.63
CA ILE A 335 4.86 -24.01 0.39
C ILE A 335 6.20 -23.27 0.25
N ALA A 336 6.64 -22.56 1.28
CA ALA A 336 7.93 -21.86 1.28
C ALA A 336 9.11 -22.83 1.12
N GLU A 337 9.07 -23.98 1.80
CA GLU A 337 10.08 -25.06 1.74
C GLU A 337 10.13 -25.87 0.42
N MET A 338 9.26 -25.57 -0.55
CA MET A 338 9.34 -26.09 -1.92
C MET A 338 10.07 -25.17 -2.89
N LEU A 339 10.32 -23.92 -2.50
CA LEU A 339 11.13 -22.99 -3.29
C LEU A 339 12.62 -23.30 -3.08
N PRO A 340 13.45 -23.30 -4.14
CA PRO A 340 14.89 -23.44 -4.02
C PRO A 340 15.45 -22.18 -3.35
N LEU A 341 16.43 -22.38 -2.48
CA LEU A 341 17.30 -21.29 -2.06
C LEU A 341 18.02 -20.74 -3.32
N PRO A 342 18.20 -19.41 -3.44
CA PRO A 342 18.87 -18.83 -4.59
C PRO A 342 20.28 -19.41 -4.74
N PRO A 343 20.75 -19.65 -5.97
CA PRO A 343 22.05 -20.28 -6.20
C PRO A 343 23.18 -19.41 -5.64
N GLU A 344 24.15 -20.04 -4.99
CA GLU A 344 25.38 -19.38 -4.53
C GLU A 344 26.12 -18.80 -5.74
N ALA A 345 26.11 -17.47 -5.84
CA ALA A 345 26.72 -16.77 -6.96
C ALA A 345 28.25 -16.78 -6.84
N SER A 346 28.91 -17.31 -7.86
CA SER A 346 30.36 -17.18 -8.06
C SER A 346 30.76 -15.69 -8.10
N GLU A 347 31.81 -15.31 -7.36
CA GLU A 347 32.17 -13.92 -7.10
C GLU A 347 32.51 -13.09 -8.35
N PRO A 348 32.13 -11.80 -8.33
CA PRO A 348 33.01 -10.73 -8.76
C PRO A 348 33.29 -9.71 -7.62
N ALA A 349 34.46 -9.05 -7.72
CA ALA A 349 35.16 -8.34 -6.65
C ALA A 349 34.35 -7.35 -5.76
N ALA A 350 34.24 -7.72 -4.48
CA ALA A 350 34.41 -6.87 -3.29
C ALA A 350 33.78 -5.45 -3.26
N TYR A 351 32.49 -5.39 -2.98
CA TYR A 351 31.93 -4.43 -2.01
C TYR A 351 30.98 -5.22 -1.08
N GLN A 352 31.41 -5.51 0.15
CA GLN A 352 30.63 -6.32 1.09
C GLN A 352 29.92 -5.44 2.12
N THR A 353 28.61 -5.65 2.26
CA THR A 353 27.75 -5.01 3.26
C THR A 353 27.56 -5.90 4.49
N GLU A 354 27.53 -5.24 5.64
CA GLU A 354 27.77 -5.78 6.98
C GLU A 354 26.38 -6.19 7.59
N GLN A 355 26.22 -7.49 7.97
CA GLN A 355 25.15 -8.42 8.48
C GLN A 355 23.63 -8.26 8.32
N SER A 356 23.03 -9.39 7.92
CA SER A 356 21.77 -9.91 8.47
C SER A 356 21.96 -11.41 8.75
N THR A 357 22.33 -11.82 9.99
CA THR A 357 22.66 -13.24 10.29
C THR A 357 22.45 -13.65 11.76
N GLU A 358 21.21 -13.75 12.24
CA GLU A 358 20.87 -14.50 13.47
C GLU A 358 19.46 -15.12 13.38
N LEU A 359 19.30 -16.25 12.68
CA LEU A 359 18.08 -17.09 12.78
C LEU A 359 18.24 -18.57 12.38
N TRP A 360 19.39 -18.99 11.85
CA TRP A 360 19.59 -20.35 11.30
C TRP A 360 20.40 -21.38 12.13
N PRO A 361 21.30 -21.01 13.08
CA PRO A 361 22.09 -22.02 13.81
C PRO A 361 21.27 -23.04 14.60
N LEU A 362 20.13 -22.62 15.19
CA LEU A 362 19.25 -23.49 16.00
C LEU A 362 18.54 -24.60 15.22
N ILE A 363 18.52 -24.54 13.88
CA ILE A 363 17.95 -25.60 13.03
C ILE A 363 19.02 -26.63 12.63
N SER A 364 20.30 -26.29 12.76
CA SER A 364 21.41 -27.24 12.53
C SER A 364 21.56 -28.23 13.68
N GLU A 365 21.55 -27.76 14.94
CA GLU A 365 21.73 -28.63 16.12
C GLU A 365 20.55 -29.58 16.35
N ALA A 366 19.34 -29.24 15.86
CA ALA A 366 18.20 -30.15 15.87
C ALA A 366 18.32 -31.32 14.87
N ARG A 367 19.25 -31.22 13.90
CA ARG A 367 19.39 -32.17 12.79
C ARG A 367 20.25 -33.39 13.13
N ASP A 368 21.17 -33.25 14.10
CA ASP A 368 22.01 -34.35 14.61
C ASP A 368 21.33 -35.19 15.71
N LEU A 369 20.15 -34.78 16.19
CA LEU A 369 19.43 -35.44 17.30
C LEU A 369 18.25 -36.33 16.87
N VAL A 370 17.94 -36.41 15.57
CA VAL A 370 16.97 -37.35 15.01
C VAL A 370 17.60 -38.07 13.83
N GLY A 371 18.10 -39.28 14.08
CA GLY A 371 18.73 -40.11 13.06
C GLY A 371 17.80 -40.34 11.85
N GLU A 372 18.37 -40.34 10.66
CA GLU A 372 17.61 -40.56 9.42
C GLU A 372 16.88 -41.92 9.47
N PRO A 373 15.56 -41.97 9.23
CA PRO A 373 14.87 -43.23 9.06
C PRO A 373 15.27 -43.82 7.70
N GLU A 374 15.74 -45.08 7.71
CA GLU A 374 16.14 -45.81 6.52
C GLU A 374 15.08 -45.73 5.42
N VAL A 375 15.53 -45.47 4.18
CA VAL A 375 14.66 -45.49 2.99
C VAL A 375 14.24 -46.94 2.73
N PRO A 376 12.94 -47.29 2.80
CA PRO A 376 12.47 -48.61 2.40
C PRO A 376 12.71 -48.80 0.91
N GLN A 377 13.14 -49.99 0.52
CA GLN A 377 13.41 -50.32 -0.88
C GLN A 377 12.15 -50.17 -1.75
N SER A 378 12.37 -49.82 -3.01
CA SER A 378 11.35 -49.49 -4.01
C SER A 378 10.29 -50.60 -4.19
N GLU A 379 9.06 -50.34 -3.78
CA GLU A 379 7.90 -51.07 -4.30
C GLU A 379 7.60 -50.60 -5.73
N GLN A 380 7.69 -51.53 -6.69
CA GLN A 380 7.32 -51.29 -8.08
C GLN A 380 5.82 -50.99 -8.18
N HIS A 381 5.47 -49.71 -8.36
CA HIS A 381 4.11 -49.33 -8.69
C HIS A 381 3.85 -49.45 -10.20
N ASP A 382 2.66 -49.97 -10.54
CA ASP A 382 2.24 -50.29 -11.90
C ASP A 382 2.24 -49.06 -12.82
N ALA A 383 2.89 -49.18 -13.98
CA ALA A 383 3.10 -48.10 -14.94
C ALA A 383 1.81 -47.62 -15.66
N THR A 384 0.66 -48.25 -15.39
CA THR A 384 -0.61 -47.95 -16.05
C THR A 384 -1.64 -47.18 -15.18
N ALA A 385 -1.39 -47.03 -13.87
CA ALA A 385 -2.32 -46.35 -12.97
C ALA A 385 -2.15 -44.81 -12.99
N PRO A 386 -3.24 -44.02 -12.93
CA PRO A 386 -3.14 -42.58 -12.69
C PRO A 386 -2.54 -42.32 -11.30
N PHE A 387 -1.72 -41.28 -11.17
CA PHE A 387 -1.13 -40.89 -9.88
C PHE A 387 -2.24 -40.45 -8.91
N MET A 388 -2.60 -41.36 -8.00
CA MET A 388 -3.55 -41.19 -6.91
C MET A 388 -2.84 -41.41 -5.57
N PRO A 389 -2.16 -40.40 -5.01
CA PRO A 389 -1.78 -40.43 -3.61
C PRO A 389 -3.03 -40.47 -2.73
N ASP A 390 -3.07 -41.34 -1.71
CA ASP A 390 -4.22 -41.46 -0.82
C ASP A 390 -4.28 -40.26 0.15
N PRO A 391 -5.39 -39.50 0.20
CA PRO A 391 -5.53 -38.39 1.15
C PRO A 391 -5.34 -38.82 2.62
N ARG A 392 -5.59 -40.10 2.93
CA ARG A 392 -5.43 -40.69 4.27
C ARG A 392 -3.96 -40.83 4.69
N ASP A 393 -3.02 -40.81 3.74
CA ASP A 393 -1.60 -40.88 4.06
C ASP A 393 -1.07 -39.54 4.59
N VAL A 394 -1.72 -38.41 4.26
CA VAL A 394 -1.36 -37.07 4.72
C VAL A 394 -1.88 -36.82 6.15
N THR A 395 -1.31 -37.56 7.10
CA THR A 395 -1.62 -37.49 8.54
C THR A 395 -0.87 -36.39 9.29
N ASP A 396 0.21 -35.90 8.69
CA ASP A 396 1.18 -35.01 9.29
C ASP A 396 1.84 -34.12 8.23
N GLY A 397 2.66 -33.20 8.73
CA GLY A 397 3.24 -32.15 7.93
C GLY A 397 4.29 -32.59 6.89
N PRO A 398 5.35 -33.33 7.30
CA PRO A 398 6.34 -33.85 6.37
C PRO A 398 5.76 -34.69 5.23
N ARG A 399 4.64 -35.41 5.48
CA ARG A 399 3.91 -36.13 4.43
C ARG A 399 3.20 -35.19 3.45
N LEU A 400 2.58 -34.10 3.92
CA LEU A 400 2.02 -33.07 3.03
C LEU A 400 3.10 -32.45 2.13
N ARG A 401 4.30 -32.19 2.67
CA ARG A 401 5.44 -31.71 1.87
C ARG A 401 5.83 -32.69 0.77
N ARG A 402 5.95 -33.97 1.12
CA ARG A 402 6.29 -35.06 0.19
C ARG A 402 5.24 -35.16 -0.91
N PHE A 403 3.96 -35.13 -0.54
CA PHE A 403 2.82 -35.10 -1.46
C PHE A 403 2.91 -33.93 -2.45
N LEU A 404 3.05 -32.70 -1.95
CA LEU A 404 3.06 -31.50 -2.80
C LEU A 404 4.27 -31.49 -3.75
N ARG A 405 5.45 -31.87 -3.25
CA ARG A 405 6.65 -32.01 -4.09
C ARG A 405 6.44 -33.06 -5.18
N GLN A 406 5.95 -34.26 -4.83
CA GLN A 406 5.67 -35.32 -5.80
C GLN A 406 4.67 -34.87 -6.86
N ALA A 407 3.54 -34.27 -6.46
CA ALA A 407 2.49 -33.82 -7.36
C ALA A 407 2.95 -32.71 -8.34
N LEU A 408 3.82 -31.80 -7.89
CA LEU A 408 4.40 -30.78 -8.78
C LEU A 408 5.44 -31.38 -9.75
N THR A 409 6.24 -32.36 -9.31
CA THR A 409 7.25 -33.01 -10.16
C THR A 409 6.71 -34.07 -11.12
N GLU A 410 5.57 -34.70 -10.84
CA GLU A 410 4.97 -35.73 -11.68
C GLU A 410 4.55 -35.15 -13.04
N GLU A 411 5.15 -35.64 -14.13
CA GLU A 411 4.90 -35.14 -15.49
C GLU A 411 3.45 -35.31 -15.92
N ARG A 412 2.81 -36.39 -15.46
CA ARG A 412 1.41 -36.68 -15.78
C ARG A 412 0.47 -35.59 -15.25
N VAL A 413 0.86 -34.82 -14.22
CA VAL A 413 0.11 -33.68 -13.64
C VAL A 413 0.39 -32.37 -14.43
N PRO A 414 -0.45 -31.93 -15.38
CA PRO A 414 -0.40 -30.60 -16.01
C PRO A 414 -0.73 -29.45 -15.06
N ARG A 415 -1.70 -29.62 -14.13
CA ARG A 415 -2.12 -28.59 -13.17
C ARG A 415 -2.45 -29.15 -11.79
N LEU A 416 -2.34 -28.32 -10.76
CA LEU A 416 -2.64 -28.65 -9.36
C LEU A 416 -3.48 -27.52 -8.78
N VAL A 417 -4.71 -27.80 -8.32
CA VAL A 417 -5.63 -26.77 -7.81
C VAL A 417 -5.67 -26.81 -6.29
N LEU A 418 -5.19 -25.73 -5.66
CA LEU A 418 -5.27 -25.53 -4.21
C LEU A 418 -6.43 -24.58 -3.88
N MET A 419 -7.45 -25.07 -3.18
CA MET A 419 -8.61 -24.27 -2.76
C MET A 419 -8.52 -23.98 -1.25
N LEU A 420 -8.46 -22.71 -0.88
CA LEU A 420 -8.37 -22.23 0.50
C LEU A 420 -9.64 -21.44 0.84
N ASP A 421 -10.31 -21.82 1.92
CA ASP A 421 -11.59 -21.24 2.37
C ASP A 421 -11.49 -20.77 3.84
N GLU A 422 -12.44 -19.94 4.28
CA GLU A 422 -12.47 -19.30 5.60
C GLU A 422 -11.17 -18.51 5.91
N TRP A 423 -10.54 -17.89 4.91
CA TRP A 423 -9.29 -17.13 5.09
C TRP A 423 -9.38 -16.09 6.23
N GLY A 424 -10.54 -15.43 6.36
CA GLY A 424 -10.81 -14.46 7.44
C GLY A 424 -10.86 -15.06 8.86
N ALA A 425 -10.99 -16.38 9.01
CA ALA A 425 -10.94 -17.07 10.30
C ALA A 425 -9.50 -17.30 10.81
N LEU A 426 -8.48 -16.93 10.03
CA LEU A 426 -7.07 -17.08 10.41
C LEU A 426 -6.54 -15.86 11.20
N PRO A 427 -5.67 -16.08 12.21
CA PRO A 427 -4.91 -15.02 12.87
C PRO A 427 -4.16 -14.16 11.86
N ALA A 428 -4.02 -12.86 12.14
CA ALA A 428 -3.41 -11.90 11.21
C ALA A 428 -2.01 -12.33 10.73
N ALA A 429 -1.13 -12.74 11.65
CA ALA A 429 0.21 -13.23 11.32
C ALA A 429 0.22 -14.50 10.43
N THR A 430 -0.80 -15.37 10.57
CA THR A 430 -0.97 -16.55 9.70
C THR A 430 -1.45 -16.14 8.30
N ARG A 431 -2.36 -15.18 8.21
CA ARG A 431 -2.81 -14.60 6.92
C ARG A 431 -1.67 -13.91 6.19
N GLU A 432 -0.87 -13.11 6.88
CA GLU A 432 0.30 -12.42 6.35
C GLU A 432 1.35 -13.44 5.86
N THR A 433 1.74 -14.40 6.71
CA THR A 433 2.71 -15.46 6.36
C THR A 433 2.25 -16.28 5.14
N LEU A 434 0.99 -16.72 5.13
CA LEU A 434 0.44 -17.49 4.01
C LEU A 434 0.41 -16.65 2.73
N ALA A 435 -0.01 -15.38 2.79
CA ALA A 435 -0.02 -14.51 1.63
C ALA A 435 1.39 -14.21 1.07
N HIS A 436 2.39 -14.00 1.94
CA HIS A 436 3.78 -13.89 1.52
C HIS A 436 4.29 -15.18 0.87
N ALA A 437 3.96 -16.35 1.43
CA ALA A 437 4.32 -17.64 0.84
C ALA A 437 3.69 -17.83 -0.56
N LEU A 438 2.40 -17.49 -0.72
CA LEU A 438 1.73 -17.51 -2.03
C LEU A 438 2.40 -16.56 -3.03
N ARG A 439 2.71 -15.34 -2.62
CA ARG A 439 3.43 -14.36 -3.45
C ARG A 439 4.78 -14.88 -3.92
N SER A 440 5.56 -15.50 -3.03
CA SER A 440 6.85 -16.10 -3.39
C SER A 440 6.72 -17.24 -4.41
N ILE A 441 5.65 -18.04 -4.39
CA ILE A 441 5.37 -19.01 -5.47
C ILE A 441 5.14 -18.29 -6.81
N PHE A 442 4.28 -17.27 -6.81
CA PHE A 442 3.89 -16.55 -8.03
C PHE A 442 5.06 -15.76 -8.63
N GLU A 443 6.01 -15.29 -7.81
CA GLU A 443 7.26 -14.71 -8.27
C GLU A 443 8.21 -15.81 -8.81
N ALA A 444 8.37 -16.94 -8.10
CA ALA A 444 9.24 -18.05 -8.49
C ALA A 444 8.76 -18.87 -9.71
N ARG A 445 7.48 -18.80 -10.11
CA ARG A 445 6.96 -19.53 -11.29
C ARG A 445 7.68 -19.21 -12.60
N HIS A 446 8.34 -18.05 -12.68
CA HIS A 446 9.13 -17.63 -13.83
C HIS A 446 10.48 -18.36 -13.95
N THR A 447 11.05 -18.83 -12.85
CA THR A 447 12.32 -19.59 -12.81
C THR A 447 12.11 -21.08 -12.56
N MET A 448 10.90 -21.49 -12.18
CA MET A 448 10.52 -22.89 -11.93
C MET A 448 9.27 -23.29 -12.71
N PRO A 449 9.40 -23.93 -13.89
CA PRO A 449 8.25 -24.38 -14.69
C PRO A 449 7.29 -25.31 -13.93
N ALA A 450 7.79 -26.10 -12.96
CA ALA A 450 6.97 -26.96 -12.12
C ALA A 450 5.94 -26.19 -11.25
N LEU A 451 6.25 -24.95 -10.84
CA LEU A 451 5.31 -24.09 -10.11
C LEU A 451 4.24 -23.49 -11.02
N GLY A 452 4.48 -23.41 -12.33
CA GLY A 452 3.49 -22.99 -13.34
C GLY A 452 2.29 -23.93 -13.45
N LYS A 453 2.36 -25.13 -12.85
CA LYS A 453 1.25 -26.07 -12.69
C LYS A 453 0.25 -25.63 -11.60
N LEU A 454 0.67 -24.82 -10.63
CA LEU A 454 -0.14 -24.50 -9.46
C LEU A 454 -1.16 -23.39 -9.77
N GLN A 455 -2.44 -23.67 -9.50
CA GLN A 455 -3.52 -22.70 -9.51
C GLN A 455 -4.13 -22.61 -8.10
N ILE A 456 -4.35 -21.39 -7.60
CA ILE A 456 -4.84 -21.17 -6.24
C ILE A 456 -6.17 -20.44 -6.29
N VAL A 457 -7.18 -20.98 -5.60
CA VAL A 457 -8.52 -20.40 -5.47
C VAL A 457 -8.73 -20.02 -4.01
N LEU A 458 -8.98 -18.73 -3.77
CA LEU A 458 -9.30 -18.20 -2.45
C LEU A 458 -10.81 -17.99 -2.33
N SER A 459 -11.41 -18.52 -1.28
CA SER A 459 -12.82 -18.32 -0.92
C SER A 459 -12.91 -17.51 0.38
N GLY A 460 -13.71 -16.44 0.34
CA GLY A 460 -13.81 -15.47 1.43
C GLY A 460 -14.75 -14.31 1.08
N GLY A 461 -15.12 -13.52 2.09
CA GLY A 461 -15.99 -12.36 1.94
C GLY A 461 -15.21 -11.05 1.84
N ILE A 462 -15.69 -10.04 2.56
CA ILE A 462 -15.12 -8.68 2.62
C ILE A 462 -13.65 -8.70 3.04
N GLU A 463 -13.19 -9.71 3.78
CA GLU A 463 -11.80 -9.85 4.24
C GLU A 463 -10.79 -10.02 3.09
N LEU A 464 -11.23 -10.42 1.89
CA LEU A 464 -10.37 -10.41 0.70
C LEU A 464 -10.01 -8.98 0.29
N TYR A 465 -10.90 -8.00 0.50
CA TYR A 465 -10.66 -6.59 0.14
C TYR A 465 -9.31 -6.08 0.66
N ASP A 466 -9.03 -6.27 1.96
CA ASP A 466 -7.78 -5.81 2.57
C ASP A 466 -6.54 -6.51 1.98
N LEU A 467 -6.71 -7.72 1.43
CA LEU A 467 -5.65 -8.56 0.89
C LEU A 467 -5.36 -8.31 -0.60
N VAL A 468 -6.28 -7.68 -1.34
CA VAL A 468 -6.12 -7.41 -2.79
C VAL A 468 -6.37 -5.95 -3.23
N ALA A 469 -6.89 -5.05 -2.38
CA ALA A 469 -7.27 -3.68 -2.79
C ALA A 469 -6.22 -2.58 -2.48
N TYR A 470 -5.08 -2.93 -1.87
CA TYR A 470 -4.00 -2.00 -1.50
C TYR A 470 -2.65 -2.44 -2.07
N GLU A 471 -1.81 -1.49 -2.52
CA GLU A 471 -0.47 -1.77 -3.07
C GLU A 471 0.48 -2.47 -2.07
N ALA A 472 0.33 -2.17 -0.77
CA ALA A 472 1.09 -2.82 0.30
C ALA A 472 0.60 -4.25 0.60
N SER A 473 -0.46 -4.70 -0.05
CA SER A 473 -1.13 -5.94 0.31
C SER A 473 -0.47 -7.16 -0.34
N PRO A 474 -0.25 -8.26 0.41
CA PRO A 474 0.60 -9.35 -0.06
C PRO A 474 0.02 -10.14 -1.24
N LEU A 475 -1.28 -10.04 -1.57
CA LEU A 475 -1.89 -10.72 -2.73
C LEU A 475 -2.25 -9.80 -3.91
N HIS A 476 -2.09 -8.47 -3.77
CA HIS A 476 -2.53 -7.47 -4.76
C HIS A 476 -2.04 -7.75 -6.19
N ASN A 477 -0.77 -8.13 -6.34
CA ASN A 477 -0.12 -8.30 -7.65
C ASN A 477 -0.23 -9.72 -8.23
N ILE A 478 -0.89 -10.66 -7.53
CA ILE A 478 -0.95 -12.09 -7.92
C ILE A 478 -2.37 -12.65 -8.07
N CYS A 479 -3.39 -11.90 -7.62
CA CYS A 479 -4.79 -12.28 -7.80
C CYS A 479 -5.32 -11.85 -9.18
N GLU A 480 -5.37 -12.81 -10.11
CA GLU A 480 -5.76 -12.58 -11.50
C GLU A 480 -7.27 -12.28 -11.70
N THR A 481 -8.15 -12.60 -10.74
CA THR A 481 -9.59 -12.30 -10.80
C THR A 481 -10.23 -12.32 -9.39
N ILE A 482 -11.17 -11.40 -9.13
CA ILE A 482 -12.03 -11.37 -7.92
C ILE A 482 -13.50 -11.45 -8.35
N TYR A 483 -14.35 -12.18 -7.62
CA TYR A 483 -15.74 -12.46 -8.03
C TYR A 483 -16.74 -12.41 -6.86
N LEU A 484 -17.83 -11.65 -7.01
CA LEU A 484 -18.88 -11.46 -6.00
C LEU A 484 -20.29 -11.52 -6.62
N SER A 485 -20.87 -12.72 -6.68
CA SER A 485 -22.24 -12.94 -7.19
C SER A 485 -23.33 -12.67 -6.14
N ASP A 486 -24.41 -12.01 -6.58
CA ASP A 486 -25.69 -11.97 -5.86
C ASP A 486 -26.43 -13.32 -6.02
N LEU A 487 -27.36 -13.65 -5.11
CA LEU A 487 -28.31 -14.75 -5.28
C LEU A 487 -29.28 -14.42 -6.43
N SER A 488 -29.69 -15.42 -7.22
CA SER A 488 -30.84 -15.26 -8.10
C SER A 488 -32.14 -15.14 -7.30
N GLU A 489 -33.20 -14.60 -7.92
CA GLU A 489 -34.52 -14.47 -7.25
C GLU A 489 -35.02 -15.82 -6.73
N ALA A 490 -34.94 -16.88 -7.55
CA ALA A 490 -35.34 -18.22 -7.13
C ALA A 490 -34.52 -18.76 -5.95
N GLU A 491 -33.20 -18.54 -5.91
CA GLU A 491 -32.34 -18.97 -4.79
C GLU A 491 -32.62 -18.18 -3.51
N ALA A 492 -32.79 -16.86 -3.62
CA ALA A 492 -33.11 -15.99 -2.47
C ALA A 492 -34.52 -16.27 -1.92
N VAL A 493 -35.49 -16.45 -2.82
CA VAL A 493 -36.88 -16.76 -2.45
C VAL A 493 -36.96 -18.11 -1.76
N ALA A 494 -36.36 -19.16 -2.33
CA ALA A 494 -36.32 -20.49 -1.70
C ALA A 494 -35.65 -20.44 -0.32
N LEU A 495 -34.48 -19.80 -0.20
CA LEU A 495 -33.75 -19.68 1.07
C LEU A 495 -34.57 -19.04 2.19
N VAL A 496 -35.26 -17.93 1.90
CA VAL A 496 -36.06 -17.21 2.90
C VAL A 496 -37.39 -17.94 3.17
N THR A 497 -38.01 -18.53 2.15
CA THR A 497 -39.25 -19.31 2.29
C THR A 497 -39.04 -20.54 3.17
N ASP A 498 -37.97 -21.31 2.93
CA ASP A 498 -37.59 -22.47 3.75
C ASP A 498 -37.39 -22.07 5.22
N GLY A 499 -36.67 -20.96 5.46
CA GLY A 499 -36.41 -20.45 6.82
C GLY A 499 -37.65 -19.96 7.56
N LEU A 500 -38.52 -19.19 6.90
CA LEU A 500 -39.76 -18.69 7.47
C LEU A 500 -40.79 -19.83 7.71
N SER A 501 -40.89 -20.77 6.78
CA SER A 501 -41.78 -21.93 6.92
C SER A 501 -41.32 -22.87 8.04
N ALA A 502 -40.00 -23.07 8.20
CA ALA A 502 -39.44 -23.81 9.33
C ALA A 502 -39.68 -23.12 10.68
N ALA A 503 -39.84 -21.79 10.70
CA ALA A 503 -40.22 -21.02 11.88
C ALA A 503 -41.74 -21.00 12.16
N GLY A 504 -42.57 -21.61 11.29
CA GLY A 504 -44.01 -21.74 11.47
C GLY A 504 -44.88 -20.75 10.70
N LEU A 505 -44.31 -19.92 9.82
CA LEU A 505 -45.13 -19.08 8.92
C LEU A 505 -45.81 -19.93 7.84
N ASP A 506 -46.99 -19.48 7.38
CA ASP A 506 -47.65 -20.03 6.20
C ASP A 506 -46.75 -19.91 4.96
N ALA A 507 -46.71 -20.96 4.14
CA ALA A 507 -45.77 -21.07 3.02
C ALA A 507 -46.04 -20.04 1.90
N ALA A 508 -47.30 -19.62 1.68
CA ALA A 508 -47.61 -18.59 0.70
C ALA A 508 -47.15 -17.21 1.18
N LEU A 509 -47.41 -16.89 2.45
CA LEU A 509 -46.93 -15.64 3.08
C LEU A 509 -45.40 -15.60 3.17
N ALA A 510 -44.76 -16.72 3.52
CA ALA A 510 -43.30 -16.86 3.53
C ALA A 510 -42.69 -16.59 2.14
N THR A 511 -43.32 -17.10 1.08
CA THR A 511 -42.91 -16.86 -0.31
C THR A 511 -43.07 -15.38 -0.70
N GLU A 512 -44.19 -14.75 -0.33
CA GLU A 512 -44.45 -13.34 -0.62
C GLU A 512 -43.46 -12.40 0.08
N LEU A 513 -43.18 -12.64 1.38
CA LEU A 513 -42.15 -11.95 2.15
C LEU A 513 -40.75 -12.15 1.55
N ALA A 514 -40.45 -13.36 1.06
CA ALA A 514 -39.18 -13.67 0.42
C ALA A 514 -38.97 -12.89 -0.90
N HIS A 515 -40.01 -12.76 -1.73
CA HIS A 515 -39.97 -11.88 -2.91
C HIS A 515 -39.85 -10.40 -2.52
N ALA A 516 -40.50 -9.96 -1.43
CA ALA A 516 -40.39 -8.58 -0.96
C ALA A 516 -38.96 -8.24 -0.47
N ILE A 517 -38.33 -9.15 0.29
CA ILE A 517 -36.91 -9.06 0.66
C ILE A 517 -36.04 -9.04 -0.60
N TYR A 518 -36.29 -9.91 -1.57
CA TYR A 518 -35.49 -9.94 -2.80
C TYR A 518 -35.57 -8.61 -3.58
N ARG A 519 -36.76 -8.00 -3.72
CA ARG A 519 -36.91 -6.67 -4.31
C ARG A 519 -36.10 -5.60 -3.55
N ARG A 520 -36.00 -5.72 -2.23
CA ARG A 520 -35.31 -4.76 -1.36
C ARG A 520 -33.78 -4.88 -1.37
N VAL A 521 -33.25 -6.11 -1.36
CA VAL A 521 -31.80 -6.37 -1.22
C VAL A 521 -31.14 -6.96 -2.48
N ALA A 522 -31.91 -7.19 -3.54
CA ALA A 522 -31.50 -7.72 -4.85
C ALA A 522 -30.60 -8.96 -4.77
N GLY A 523 -30.92 -9.89 -3.86
CA GLY A 523 -30.18 -11.14 -3.69
C GLY A 523 -28.87 -11.03 -2.91
N HIS A 524 -28.54 -9.88 -2.30
CA HIS A 524 -27.31 -9.74 -1.49
C HIS A 524 -27.28 -10.77 -0.33
N PRO A 525 -26.36 -11.75 -0.31
CA PRO A 525 -26.48 -12.95 0.54
C PRO A 525 -26.66 -12.68 2.04
N TYR A 526 -25.85 -11.77 2.61
CA TYR A 526 -25.94 -11.41 4.04
C TYR A 526 -27.27 -10.75 4.41
N LEU A 527 -27.66 -9.71 3.67
CA LEU A 527 -28.88 -8.95 3.92
C LEU A 527 -30.12 -9.84 3.75
N THR A 528 -30.17 -10.68 2.71
CA THR A 528 -31.25 -11.66 2.50
C THR A 528 -31.46 -12.55 3.73
N GLN A 529 -30.37 -13.08 4.31
CA GLN A 529 -30.42 -13.90 5.52
C GLN A 529 -30.81 -13.08 6.76
N ARG A 530 -30.27 -11.86 6.92
CA ARG A 530 -30.54 -11.03 8.09
C ARG A 530 -32.00 -10.57 8.16
N PHE A 531 -32.57 -10.13 7.03
CA PHE A 531 -34.00 -9.84 6.93
C PHE A 531 -34.86 -11.07 7.24
N GLY A 532 -34.50 -12.25 6.70
CA GLY A 532 -35.19 -13.50 7.02
C GLY A 532 -35.18 -13.84 8.52
N MET A 533 -34.03 -13.69 9.19
CA MET A 533 -33.93 -13.88 10.64
C MET A 533 -34.78 -12.87 11.44
N LEU A 534 -34.73 -11.59 11.08
CA LEU A 534 -35.51 -10.55 11.75
C LEU A 534 -37.02 -10.84 11.64
N LEU A 535 -37.51 -11.23 10.46
CA LEU A 535 -38.91 -11.63 10.28
C LEU A 535 -39.31 -12.85 11.13
N VAL A 536 -38.41 -13.83 11.32
CA VAL A 536 -38.63 -14.95 12.26
C VAL A 536 -38.74 -14.44 13.70
N GLU A 537 -37.82 -13.58 14.13
CA GLU A 537 -37.79 -12.99 15.48
C GLU A 537 -39.06 -12.15 15.75
N THR A 538 -39.51 -11.34 14.78
CA THR A 538 -40.72 -10.51 14.87
C THR A 538 -42.02 -11.32 14.80
N HIS A 539 -42.08 -12.38 13.99
CA HIS A 539 -43.22 -13.29 13.97
C HIS A 539 -43.40 -14.00 15.33
N GLN A 540 -42.30 -14.45 15.93
CA GLN A 540 -42.31 -15.11 17.24
C GLN A 540 -42.67 -14.15 18.39
N SER A 541 -42.45 -12.83 18.25
CA SER A 541 -42.86 -11.83 19.24
C SER A 541 -44.33 -11.36 19.09
N GLY A 542 -45.01 -11.76 18.01
CA GLY A 542 -46.42 -11.44 17.77
C GLY A 542 -46.70 -9.97 17.41
N GLN A 543 -45.70 -9.24 16.93
CA GLN A 543 -45.85 -7.84 16.53
C GLN A 543 -45.99 -7.70 15.00
N ILE A 544 -47.01 -6.93 14.60
CA ILE A 544 -47.35 -6.54 13.22
C ILE A 544 -47.97 -7.67 12.38
N THR A 545 -48.95 -7.31 11.55
CA THR A 545 -49.85 -8.24 10.81
C THR A 545 -49.89 -7.98 9.30
N ASP A 546 -49.07 -7.07 8.78
CA ASP A 546 -48.99 -6.73 7.36
C ASP A 546 -47.52 -6.67 6.87
N ILE A 547 -47.34 -6.87 5.57
CA ILE A 547 -46.03 -7.11 4.93
C ILE A 547 -45.16 -5.85 4.89
N GLU A 548 -45.74 -4.68 4.61
CA GLU A 548 -44.98 -3.42 4.57
C GLU A 548 -44.54 -2.98 5.97
N GLY A 549 -45.43 -3.05 6.98
CA GLY A 549 -45.08 -2.71 8.35
C GLY A 549 -44.01 -3.62 8.95
N LEU A 550 -44.03 -4.91 8.63
CA LEU A 550 -42.99 -5.86 9.06
C LEU A 550 -41.60 -5.52 8.48
N LEU A 551 -41.54 -5.15 7.19
CA LEU A 551 -40.27 -4.75 6.55
C LEU A 551 -39.77 -3.41 7.08
N VAL A 552 -40.65 -2.41 7.22
CA VAL A 552 -40.30 -1.09 7.77
C VAL A 552 -39.82 -1.20 9.21
N ALA A 553 -40.48 -1.99 10.07
CA ALA A 553 -40.06 -2.19 11.45
C ALA A 553 -38.70 -2.91 11.58
N ALA A 554 -38.43 -3.89 10.71
CA ALA A 554 -37.11 -4.54 10.62
C ALA A 554 -36.02 -3.56 10.15
N GLU A 555 -36.36 -2.60 9.29
CA GLU A 555 -35.43 -1.58 8.79
C GLU A 555 -35.13 -0.47 9.82
N GLU A 556 -36.14 0.07 10.49
CA GLU A 556 -35.99 1.25 11.34
C GLU A 556 -35.19 1.00 12.63
N ASP A 557 -35.39 -0.14 13.30
CA ASP A 557 -34.77 -0.41 14.60
C ASP A 557 -33.43 -1.18 14.47
N HIS A 558 -33.41 -2.19 13.59
CA HIS A 558 -32.31 -3.16 13.52
C HIS A 558 -31.26 -2.85 12.44
N LEU A 559 -31.65 -2.32 11.27
CA LEU A 559 -30.69 -2.05 10.18
C LEU A 559 -29.97 -0.71 10.34
N LYS A 560 -30.63 0.35 10.84
CA LYS A 560 -29.95 1.61 11.22
C LYS A 560 -28.82 1.41 12.26
N ASN A 561 -28.89 0.31 13.03
CA ASN A 561 -27.88 -0.12 14.00
C ASN A 561 -27.09 -1.38 13.58
N ASP A 562 -27.25 -1.90 12.36
CA ASP A 562 -26.61 -3.17 12.00
C ASP A 562 -25.07 -3.06 11.98
N PRO A 563 -24.32 -4.03 12.55
CA PRO A 563 -22.86 -3.97 12.61
C PRO A 563 -22.18 -3.96 11.24
N LEU A 564 -22.76 -4.59 10.21
CA LEU A 564 -22.23 -4.55 8.86
C LEU A 564 -22.47 -3.18 8.22
N LEU A 565 -23.70 -2.65 8.29
CA LEU A 565 -23.99 -1.32 7.74
C LEU A 565 -23.17 -0.21 8.43
N ARG A 566 -22.96 -0.30 9.75
CA ARG A 566 -22.05 0.61 10.47
C ARG A 566 -20.60 0.47 9.99
N ARG A 567 -20.08 -0.76 9.83
CA ARG A 567 -18.73 -0.99 9.26
C ARG A 567 -18.59 -0.49 7.82
N MET A 568 -19.60 -0.68 6.98
CA MET A 568 -19.63 -0.15 5.62
C MET A 568 -19.59 1.38 5.64
N HIS A 569 -20.38 2.02 6.50
CA HIS A 569 -20.39 3.48 6.67
C HIS A 569 -19.03 4.01 7.17
N ASP A 570 -18.41 3.35 8.15
CA ASP A 570 -17.08 3.72 8.64
C ASP A 570 -15.98 3.44 7.61
N ALA A 571 -16.08 2.38 6.81
CA ALA A 571 -15.19 2.12 5.68
C ALA A 571 -15.35 3.16 4.56
N LEU A 572 -16.58 3.57 4.24
CA LEU A 572 -16.85 4.66 3.28
C LEU A 572 -16.16 5.97 3.70
N ARG A 573 -16.22 6.33 4.99
CA ARG A 573 -15.48 7.49 5.54
C ARG A 573 -13.96 7.28 5.52
N THR A 574 -13.49 6.14 6.04
CA THR A 574 -12.05 5.83 6.19
C THR A 574 -11.34 5.80 4.84
N HIS A 575 -12.02 5.32 3.80
CA HIS A 575 -11.50 5.22 2.43
C HIS A 575 -11.92 6.38 1.52
N LYS A 576 -12.57 7.42 2.07
CA LYS A 576 -13.02 8.64 1.36
C LYS A 576 -13.88 8.34 0.12
N LEU A 577 -14.77 7.35 0.22
CA LEU A 577 -15.61 6.88 -0.90
C LEU A 577 -16.94 7.66 -1.05
N ALA A 578 -17.17 8.72 -0.27
CA ALA A 578 -18.38 9.52 -0.32
C ALA A 578 -18.66 10.11 -1.73
N ASP A 579 -17.62 10.59 -2.43
CA ASP A 579 -17.79 11.11 -3.79
C ASP A 579 -18.07 10.01 -4.83
N ALA A 580 -17.57 8.79 -4.60
CA ALA A 580 -17.95 7.64 -5.42
C ALA A 580 -19.41 7.24 -5.18
N ALA A 581 -19.92 7.35 -3.93
CA ALA A 581 -21.34 7.18 -3.63
C ALA A 581 -22.20 8.29 -4.27
N ARG A 582 -21.77 9.56 -4.24
CA ARG A 582 -22.42 10.68 -4.97
C ARG A 582 -22.52 10.38 -6.46
N LEU A 583 -21.43 9.94 -7.08
CA LEU A 583 -21.38 9.62 -8.50
C LEU A 583 -22.30 8.43 -8.84
N LEU A 584 -22.29 7.38 -8.00
CA LEU A 584 -23.09 6.17 -8.21
C LEU A 584 -24.61 6.41 -8.14
N LEU A 585 -25.05 7.38 -7.33
CA LEU A 585 -26.46 7.75 -7.21
C LEU A 585 -26.94 8.67 -8.33
N ASN A 586 -26.14 9.70 -8.68
CA ASN A 586 -26.61 10.79 -9.54
C ASN A 586 -26.30 10.55 -11.02
N GLU A 587 -25.08 10.12 -11.34
CA GLU A 587 -24.59 9.93 -12.71
C GLU A 587 -23.70 8.68 -12.79
N PRO A 588 -24.28 7.47 -12.69
CA PRO A 588 -23.52 6.23 -12.64
C PRO A 588 -22.60 6.05 -13.86
N PRO A 589 -21.28 5.93 -13.66
CA PRO A 589 -20.33 5.78 -14.77
C PRO A 589 -20.49 4.41 -15.45
N ARG A 590 -19.96 4.30 -16.68
CA ARG A 590 -19.89 3.00 -17.35
C ARG A 590 -19.12 1.97 -16.51
N PHE A 591 -19.60 0.73 -16.50
CA PHE A 591 -19.02 -0.36 -15.74
C PHE A 591 -17.63 -0.70 -16.28
N THR A 592 -16.62 -0.45 -15.45
CA THR A 592 -15.24 -0.83 -15.70
C THR A 592 -14.55 -1.12 -14.37
N ARG A 593 -13.88 -2.27 -14.27
CA ARG A 593 -13.15 -2.68 -13.06
C ARG A 593 -11.94 -1.80 -12.75
N HIS A 594 -11.53 -0.96 -13.70
CA HIS A 594 -10.45 0.03 -13.54
C HIS A 594 -10.86 1.25 -12.69
N TYR A 595 -12.16 1.51 -12.50
CA TYR A 595 -12.59 2.62 -11.65
C TYR A 595 -12.45 2.21 -10.17
N ASN A 596 -11.24 2.37 -9.62
CA ASN A 596 -10.82 1.87 -8.32
C ASN A 596 -11.84 2.14 -7.19
N ALA A 597 -12.43 3.33 -7.11
CA ALA A 597 -13.40 3.64 -6.06
C ALA A 597 -14.73 2.87 -6.21
N MET A 598 -15.18 2.56 -7.42
CA MET A 598 -16.39 1.76 -7.68
C MET A 598 -16.11 0.28 -7.54
N ALA A 599 -14.93 -0.20 -7.96
CA ALA A 599 -14.47 -1.55 -7.63
C ALA A 599 -14.40 -1.75 -6.11
N ARG A 600 -13.94 -0.74 -5.35
CA ARG A 600 -13.98 -0.76 -3.87
C ARG A 600 -15.41 -0.80 -3.33
N LEU A 601 -16.35 -0.03 -3.90
CA LEU A 601 -17.77 -0.14 -3.56
C LEU A 601 -18.36 -1.52 -3.93
N GLU A 602 -17.96 -2.14 -5.04
CA GLU A 602 -18.38 -3.49 -5.44
C GLU A 602 -17.91 -4.54 -4.43
N LEU A 603 -16.63 -4.45 -4.02
CA LEU A 603 -15.99 -5.35 -3.06
C LEU A 603 -16.56 -5.22 -1.64
N LEU A 604 -17.00 -4.03 -1.26
CA LEU A 604 -17.74 -3.79 -0.02
C LEU A 604 -19.21 -4.24 -0.11
N GLY A 605 -19.70 -4.73 -1.25
CA GLY A 605 -21.11 -5.14 -1.45
C GLY A 605 -22.07 -3.96 -1.68
N LEU A 606 -21.55 -2.77 -1.92
CA LEU A 606 -22.30 -1.50 -2.05
C LEU A 606 -22.65 -1.14 -3.52
N ALA A 607 -21.87 -1.63 -4.48
CA ALA A 607 -22.09 -1.43 -5.92
C ALA A 607 -22.14 -2.74 -6.72
N LYS A 608 -22.63 -2.69 -7.95
CA LYS A 608 -22.53 -3.77 -8.95
C LYS A 608 -22.60 -3.27 -10.39
N GLN A 609 -22.36 -4.18 -11.33
CA GLN A 609 -22.71 -3.99 -12.74
C GLN A 609 -24.23 -4.03 -12.94
N ALA A 610 -24.75 -3.05 -13.67
CA ALA A 610 -26.11 -3.03 -14.22
C ALA A 610 -26.02 -2.70 -15.73
N GLY A 611 -26.00 -3.72 -16.57
CA GLY A 611 -25.76 -3.56 -18.01
C GLY A 611 -24.37 -2.98 -18.30
N GLU A 612 -24.33 -1.85 -19.01
CA GLU A 612 -23.09 -1.12 -19.28
C GLU A 612 -22.68 -0.14 -18.16
N GLN A 613 -23.44 0.00 -17.08
CA GLN A 613 -23.20 1.00 -16.02
C GLN A 613 -22.93 0.36 -14.66
N TRP A 614 -22.30 1.13 -13.79
CA TRP A 614 -22.32 0.89 -12.35
C TRP A 614 -23.71 1.20 -11.78
N ALA A 615 -24.12 0.51 -10.73
CA ALA A 615 -25.31 0.85 -9.96
C ALA A 615 -25.09 0.55 -8.47
N ALA A 616 -25.86 1.21 -7.59
CA ALA A 616 -26.00 0.77 -6.22
C ALA A 616 -26.44 -0.70 -6.18
N ARG A 617 -25.90 -1.50 -5.25
CA ARG A 617 -26.13 -2.96 -5.22
C ARG A 617 -27.61 -3.34 -5.20
N ASN A 618 -28.40 -2.56 -4.46
CA ASN A 618 -29.83 -2.70 -4.26
C ASN A 618 -30.43 -1.36 -3.77
N PRO A 619 -31.77 -1.20 -3.76
CA PRO A 619 -32.43 0.01 -3.27
C PRO A 619 -32.01 0.42 -1.85
N LEU A 620 -31.84 -0.53 -0.92
CA LEU A 620 -31.41 -0.24 0.45
C LEU A 620 -30.02 0.44 0.49
N MET A 621 -29.08 0.03 -0.35
CA MET A 621 -27.75 0.67 -0.42
C MET A 621 -27.83 2.07 -1.03
N ALA A 622 -28.76 2.31 -1.96
CA ALA A 622 -28.97 3.64 -2.53
C ALA A 622 -29.46 4.64 -1.47
N GLU A 623 -30.36 4.21 -0.57
CA GLU A 623 -30.82 5.04 0.56
C GLU A 623 -29.73 5.27 1.60
N VAL A 624 -28.94 4.25 1.93
CA VAL A 624 -27.78 4.38 2.84
C VAL A 624 -26.76 5.39 2.31
N PHE A 625 -26.54 5.43 0.98
CA PHE A 625 -25.75 6.48 0.35
C PHE A 625 -26.41 7.86 0.52
N SER A 626 -27.71 8.01 0.24
CA SER A 626 -28.42 9.29 0.40
C SER A 626 -28.33 9.84 1.83
N GLU A 627 -28.61 9.03 2.86
CA GLU A 627 -28.47 9.44 4.27
C GLU A 627 -27.04 9.86 4.66
N LEU A 628 -26.02 9.19 4.09
CA LEU A 628 -24.62 9.52 4.34
C LEU A 628 -24.27 10.90 3.79
N LEU A 629 -24.82 11.24 2.63
CA LEU A 629 -24.57 12.50 1.93
C LEU A 629 -25.33 13.68 2.52
N GLU A 630 -26.51 13.46 3.12
CA GLU A 630 -27.26 14.46 3.87
C GLU A 630 -26.63 14.79 5.24
N ARG A 631 -25.86 13.85 5.82
CA ARG A 631 -25.21 14.03 7.13
C ARG A 631 -23.84 14.71 7.07
N GLU A 632 -23.24 14.91 5.90
CA GLU A 632 -22.06 15.76 5.76
C GLU A 632 -22.48 17.24 5.72
N PRO A 633 -21.97 18.11 6.63
CA PRO A 633 -22.36 19.51 6.65
C PRO A 633 -21.86 20.23 5.38
N SER A 634 -22.80 20.80 4.63
CA SER A 634 -22.53 21.60 3.44
C SER A 634 -21.62 22.80 3.76
N SER A 635 -20.37 22.75 3.31
CA SER A 635 -19.41 23.86 3.42
C SER A 635 -19.62 24.95 2.36
N SER A 636 -20.87 25.40 2.20
CA SER A 636 -21.25 26.71 1.63
C SER A 636 -22.74 26.98 1.85
N PRO A 637 -23.14 28.18 2.32
CA PRO A 637 -24.55 28.53 2.43
C PRO A 637 -25.13 28.82 1.04
N ALA A 638 -26.29 28.21 0.74
CA ALA A 638 -27.02 28.49 -0.48
C ALA A 638 -27.60 29.91 -0.45
N THR A 639 -27.24 30.75 -1.43
CA THR A 639 -28.05 31.92 -1.79
C THR A 639 -29.12 31.47 -2.77
N THR A 640 -30.36 31.40 -2.31
CA THR A 640 -31.52 31.16 -3.16
C THR A 640 -31.64 32.26 -4.20
N THR A 641 -31.34 31.94 -5.46
CA THR A 641 -31.77 32.75 -6.62
C THR A 641 -32.56 31.85 -7.56
N GLN A 642 -33.72 32.32 -7.99
CA GLN A 642 -34.70 31.50 -8.71
C GLN A 642 -34.19 31.00 -10.06
N VAL A 643 -34.66 29.81 -10.43
CA VAL A 643 -34.49 29.21 -11.75
C VAL A 643 -34.95 30.17 -12.84
N THR A 644 -33.99 30.71 -13.59
CA THR A 644 -34.18 31.07 -15.00
C THR A 644 -33.04 30.42 -15.77
N SER A 645 -33.36 29.51 -16.68
CA SER A 645 -32.38 28.73 -17.41
C SER A 645 -31.65 29.58 -18.46
N PRO A 646 -30.31 29.58 -18.50
CA PRO A 646 -29.55 29.75 -19.72
C PRO A 646 -29.09 28.38 -20.18
N SER A 647 -29.78 27.83 -21.18
CA SER A 647 -29.15 26.81 -22.04
C SER A 647 -28.00 27.45 -22.83
N SER A 648 -27.18 26.61 -23.47
CA SER A 648 -26.05 26.95 -24.35
C SER A 648 -24.86 27.71 -23.72
N LEU A 649 -23.78 26.97 -23.45
CA LEU A 649 -22.41 27.26 -23.96
C LEU A 649 -21.42 26.12 -23.62
N ILE A 650 -21.83 24.86 -23.82
CA ILE A 650 -20.85 23.79 -24.07
C ILE A 650 -20.60 23.80 -25.59
N PRO A 651 -19.36 23.94 -26.09
CA PRO A 651 -19.09 23.90 -27.52
C PRO A 651 -19.57 22.59 -28.13
N HIS A 652 -20.16 22.65 -29.33
CA HIS A 652 -20.51 21.43 -30.06
C HIS A 652 -19.22 20.63 -30.38
N PRO A 653 -19.21 19.30 -30.24
CA PRO A 653 -18.01 18.48 -30.45
C PRO A 653 -17.41 18.61 -31.86
N SER A 654 -18.18 19.11 -32.82
CA SER A 654 -17.78 19.40 -34.21
C SER A 654 -16.63 20.41 -34.37
N SER A 655 -16.29 21.21 -33.35
CA SER A 655 -15.18 22.16 -33.39
C SER A 655 -13.93 21.71 -32.63
N LEU A 656 -13.96 20.54 -31.99
CA LEU A 656 -12.87 20.05 -31.15
C LEU A 656 -11.89 19.22 -31.98
N THR A 657 -10.74 19.81 -32.33
CA THR A 657 -9.67 19.09 -33.06
C THR A 657 -8.67 18.50 -32.07
N ILE A 658 -8.39 17.21 -32.16
CA ILE A 658 -7.38 16.50 -31.36
C ILE A 658 -6.26 16.09 -32.32
N PRO A 659 -4.96 16.23 -31.95
CA PRO A 659 -3.88 15.76 -32.81
C PRO A 659 -3.97 14.23 -33.00
N PRO A 660 -3.64 13.68 -34.18
CA PRO A 660 -3.61 12.23 -34.38
C PRO A 660 -2.75 11.56 -33.31
N LEU A 661 -3.25 10.50 -32.68
CA LEU A 661 -2.46 9.75 -31.71
C LEU A 661 -1.68 8.62 -32.39
N ILE A 662 -0.43 8.46 -31.98
CA ILE A 662 0.48 7.39 -32.41
C ILE A 662 0.47 6.29 -31.37
N HIS A 663 0.16 5.06 -31.78
CA HIS A 663 0.26 3.88 -30.94
C HIS A 663 1.74 3.56 -30.64
N ILE A 664 2.08 3.47 -29.36
CA ILE A 664 3.37 2.99 -28.87
C ILE A 664 3.17 1.59 -28.29
N PRO A 665 3.71 0.53 -28.92
CA PRO A 665 3.46 -0.84 -28.49
C PRO A 665 3.95 -1.14 -27.08
N ALA A 666 3.22 -2.00 -26.36
CA ALA A 666 3.68 -2.60 -25.11
C ALA A 666 5.06 -3.29 -25.29
N GLY A 667 5.90 -3.24 -24.25
CA GLY A 667 7.19 -3.93 -24.25
C GLY A 667 8.35 -3.11 -23.66
N PRO A 668 9.54 -3.74 -23.57
CA PRO A 668 10.75 -3.13 -23.00
C PRO A 668 11.29 -1.98 -23.85
N PHE A 669 11.91 -1.01 -23.20
CA PHE A 669 12.77 0.00 -23.80
C PHE A 669 13.92 0.38 -22.86
N LEU A 670 15.00 0.92 -23.41
CA LEU A 670 16.11 1.49 -22.64
C LEU A 670 15.79 2.94 -22.23
N MET A 671 15.59 3.17 -20.93
CA MET A 671 15.43 4.49 -20.35
C MET A 671 16.77 5.00 -19.83
N GLY A 672 17.07 6.27 -20.09
CA GLY A 672 18.29 6.94 -19.63
C GLY A 672 19.47 6.84 -20.59
N SER A 673 20.58 7.42 -20.17
CA SER A 673 21.81 7.54 -20.95
C SER A 673 22.86 6.56 -20.42
N SER A 674 23.55 5.88 -21.33
CA SER A 674 24.69 5.03 -20.96
C SER A 674 25.91 5.90 -20.63
N ASP A 675 26.93 5.32 -19.98
CA ASP A 675 28.19 6.03 -19.73
C ASP A 675 28.99 6.32 -21.01
N ALA A 676 28.62 5.74 -22.15
CA ALA A 676 29.20 6.04 -23.45
C ALA A 676 28.63 7.33 -24.09
N ASP A 677 27.45 7.81 -23.67
CA ASP A 677 26.94 9.11 -24.11
C ASP A 677 27.67 10.25 -23.36
N GLY A 678 28.73 10.78 -23.99
CA GLY A 678 29.51 11.91 -23.48
C GLY A 678 28.75 13.25 -23.42
N LEU A 679 27.51 13.32 -23.94
CA LEU A 679 26.63 14.49 -23.82
C LEU A 679 25.64 14.35 -22.65
N ALA A 680 25.55 13.18 -22.01
CA ALA A 680 24.61 12.91 -20.93
C ALA A 680 24.92 13.67 -19.64
N PHE A 681 23.87 14.18 -18.99
CA PHE A 681 23.93 14.71 -17.63
C PHE A 681 23.76 13.58 -16.60
N ASP A 682 24.29 13.76 -15.39
CA ASP A 682 24.25 12.74 -14.33
C ASP A 682 22.83 12.32 -13.93
N ASN A 683 21.84 13.22 -14.06
CA ASN A 683 20.44 12.95 -13.75
C ASN A 683 19.73 12.05 -14.78
N GLU A 684 20.41 11.66 -15.86
CA GLU A 684 19.96 10.71 -16.90
C GLU A 684 20.55 9.30 -16.71
N LYS A 685 21.41 9.12 -15.70
CA LYS A 685 22.18 7.89 -15.45
C LYS A 685 21.75 7.21 -14.14
N PRO A 686 21.77 5.86 -14.05
CA PRO A 686 22.21 4.91 -15.08
C PRO A 686 21.10 4.55 -16.09
N GLN A 687 21.48 4.22 -17.31
CA GLN A 687 20.57 3.57 -18.27
C GLN A 687 20.07 2.22 -17.74
N HIS A 688 18.78 1.95 -17.90
CA HIS A 688 18.12 0.75 -17.39
C HIS A 688 16.91 0.38 -18.27
N THR A 689 16.51 -0.89 -18.24
CA THR A 689 15.36 -1.38 -19.02
C THR A 689 14.05 -1.17 -18.25
N LEU A 690 13.03 -0.64 -18.92
CA LEU A 690 11.65 -0.57 -18.42
C LEU A 690 10.69 -1.21 -19.41
N THR A 691 9.72 -1.99 -18.92
CA THR A 691 8.62 -2.54 -19.73
C THR A 691 7.37 -1.70 -19.53
N LEU A 692 7.00 -0.90 -20.54
CA LEU A 692 5.76 -0.12 -20.53
C LEU A 692 4.61 -0.90 -21.18
N PRO A 693 3.35 -0.68 -20.75
CA PRO A 693 2.16 -1.12 -21.50
C PRO A 693 2.06 -0.38 -22.85
N ASP A 694 1.04 -0.72 -23.62
CA ASP A 694 0.61 0.04 -24.78
C ASP A 694 -0.05 1.36 -24.37
N TYR A 695 0.18 2.39 -25.18
CA TYR A 695 -0.46 3.69 -25.03
C TYR A 695 -0.43 4.44 -26.36
N TRP A 696 -1.23 5.50 -26.45
CA TRP A 696 -1.37 6.35 -27.62
C TRP A 696 -0.90 7.77 -27.25
N ILE A 697 0.08 8.31 -27.96
CA ILE A 697 0.64 9.64 -27.71
C ILE A 697 0.35 10.59 -28.86
N ALA A 698 -0.03 11.85 -28.56
CA ALA A 698 -0.26 12.85 -29.60
C ALA A 698 0.97 13.02 -30.50
N ARG A 699 0.75 12.96 -31.83
CA ARG A 699 1.81 13.06 -32.84
C ARG A 699 2.59 14.37 -32.73
N THR A 700 1.95 15.44 -32.30
CA THR A 700 2.52 16.77 -32.09
C THR A 700 2.23 17.27 -30.67
N PRO A 701 2.92 18.31 -30.18
CA PRO A 701 2.46 19.08 -29.03
C PRO A 701 1.05 19.63 -29.26
N ILE A 702 0.34 19.97 -28.18
CA ILE A 702 -0.96 20.66 -28.27
C ILE A 702 -0.77 22.04 -28.86
N THR A 703 -1.53 22.38 -29.90
CA THR A 703 -1.46 23.71 -30.53
C THR A 703 -2.38 24.71 -29.84
N ASN A 704 -2.18 26.00 -30.11
CA ASN A 704 -3.09 27.03 -29.61
C ASN A 704 -4.54 26.83 -30.10
N ALA A 705 -4.75 26.44 -31.35
CA ALA A 705 -6.10 26.16 -31.87
C ALA A 705 -6.79 25.01 -31.11
N GLN A 706 -6.03 24.01 -30.66
CA GLN A 706 -6.53 22.88 -29.88
C GLN A 706 -6.79 23.26 -28.41
N PHE A 707 -5.98 24.16 -27.85
CA PHE A 707 -6.16 24.68 -26.49
C PHE A 707 -7.27 25.75 -26.38
N ARG A 708 -7.57 26.45 -27.47
CA ARG A 708 -8.54 27.56 -27.53
C ARG A 708 -9.93 27.23 -26.95
N PRO A 709 -10.56 26.08 -27.25
CA PRO A 709 -11.90 25.79 -26.70
C PRO A 709 -11.90 25.54 -25.19
N PHE A 710 -10.77 25.17 -24.57
CA PHE A 710 -10.63 25.09 -23.10
C PHE A 710 -10.65 26.48 -22.46
N VAL A 711 -10.03 27.47 -23.11
CA VAL A 711 -10.04 28.87 -22.67
C VAL A 711 -11.43 29.50 -22.84
N GLU A 712 -12.06 29.28 -24.00
CA GLU A 712 -13.34 29.90 -24.37
C GLU A 712 -14.55 29.29 -23.64
N ALA A 713 -14.50 27.99 -23.31
CA ALA A 713 -15.53 27.30 -22.54
C ALA A 713 -15.40 27.57 -21.02
N ASP A 714 -15.70 26.58 -20.18
CA ASP A 714 -15.63 26.67 -18.73
C ASP A 714 -14.29 26.19 -18.15
N GLY A 715 -13.28 25.89 -18.97
CA GLY A 715 -12.02 25.25 -18.54
C GLY A 715 -11.30 25.93 -17.37
N TYR A 716 -11.15 27.26 -17.41
CA TYR A 716 -10.60 28.05 -16.30
C TYR A 716 -11.62 28.39 -15.20
N ARG A 717 -12.91 28.14 -15.41
CA ARG A 717 -14.01 28.49 -14.49
C ARG A 717 -14.56 27.31 -13.69
N ASN A 718 -14.31 26.09 -14.15
CA ASN A 718 -14.85 24.87 -13.55
C ASN A 718 -13.79 24.14 -12.72
N ARG A 719 -14.00 24.10 -11.40
CA ARG A 719 -13.09 23.47 -10.42
C ARG A 719 -12.85 21.98 -10.68
N ALA A 720 -13.80 21.26 -11.30
CA ALA A 720 -13.71 19.81 -11.50
C ALA A 720 -12.47 19.39 -12.32
N TYR A 721 -11.99 20.24 -13.23
CA TYR A 721 -10.80 19.95 -14.03
C TYR A 721 -9.49 20.11 -13.27
N TRP A 722 -9.45 20.87 -12.17
CA TRP A 722 -8.20 21.29 -11.54
C TRP A 722 -7.77 20.36 -10.39
N THR A 723 -6.47 20.32 -10.10
CA THR A 723 -6.00 19.78 -8.81
C THR A 723 -6.31 20.79 -7.69
N GLU A 724 -6.35 20.35 -6.44
CA GLU A 724 -6.64 21.25 -5.32
C GLU A 724 -5.65 22.43 -5.24
N ALA A 725 -4.34 22.13 -5.29
CA ALA A 725 -3.28 23.14 -5.34
C ALA A 725 -3.35 23.99 -6.62
N GLY A 726 -3.68 23.39 -7.76
CA GLY A 726 -3.83 24.11 -9.03
C GLY A 726 -5.00 25.09 -9.03
N TRP A 727 -6.13 24.73 -8.43
CA TRP A 727 -7.28 25.62 -8.28
C TRP A 727 -6.98 26.76 -7.30
N ALA A 728 -6.38 26.45 -6.14
CA ALA A 728 -5.99 27.46 -5.15
C ALA A 728 -5.01 28.49 -5.75
N TRP A 729 -3.99 28.03 -6.49
CA TRP A 729 -3.09 28.89 -7.25
C TRP A 729 -3.82 29.71 -8.33
N ARG A 730 -4.73 29.07 -9.09
CA ARG A 730 -5.53 29.75 -10.13
C ARG A 730 -6.41 30.85 -9.54
N GLU A 731 -6.98 30.65 -8.36
CA GLU A 731 -7.77 31.65 -7.64
C GLU A 731 -6.91 32.76 -7.02
N GLU A 732 -5.81 32.41 -6.35
CA GLU A 732 -4.90 33.39 -5.74
C GLU A 732 -4.34 34.37 -6.80
N TRP A 733 -3.93 33.84 -7.96
CA TRP A 733 -3.31 34.62 -9.04
C TRP A 733 -4.29 35.05 -10.13
N GLN A 734 -5.59 34.75 -9.97
CA GLN A 734 -6.68 35.11 -10.91
C GLN A 734 -6.43 34.66 -12.36
N ILE A 735 -5.88 33.47 -12.55
CA ILE A 735 -5.51 32.96 -13.89
C ILE A 735 -6.77 32.60 -14.69
N CYS A 736 -6.84 33.08 -15.93
CA CYS A 736 -7.98 32.91 -16.84
C CYS A 736 -7.58 32.45 -18.26
N GLN A 737 -6.30 32.52 -18.61
CA GLN A 737 -5.73 32.11 -19.90
C GLN A 737 -4.19 31.92 -19.75
N PRO A 738 -3.51 31.28 -20.73
CA PRO A 738 -2.05 31.17 -20.73
C PRO A 738 -1.34 32.54 -20.74
N GLU A 739 -0.13 32.61 -20.18
CA GLU A 739 0.57 33.89 -19.97
C GLU A 739 0.82 34.71 -21.25
N TYR A 740 0.99 34.06 -22.40
CA TYR A 740 1.28 34.72 -23.68
C TYR A 740 0.11 34.68 -24.66
N TRP A 741 -1.11 34.41 -24.18
CA TRP A 741 -2.31 34.18 -25.01
C TRP A 741 -2.66 35.38 -25.91
N GLU A 742 -2.51 36.61 -25.44
CA GLU A 742 -2.78 37.81 -26.24
C GLU A 742 -1.64 38.19 -27.19
N ASN A 743 -0.49 37.51 -27.12
CA ASN A 743 0.65 37.81 -27.99
C ASN A 743 0.58 37.01 -29.28
N ALA A 744 0.19 37.67 -30.37
CA ALA A 744 0.10 37.10 -31.72
C ALA A 744 1.40 36.48 -32.25
N THR A 745 2.56 36.73 -31.62
CA THR A 745 3.84 36.05 -31.96
C THR A 745 3.86 34.59 -31.50
N TRP A 746 3.13 34.27 -30.42
CA TRP A 746 3.13 32.98 -29.74
C TRP A 746 1.78 32.25 -29.82
N ASN A 747 0.66 32.99 -29.97
CA ASN A 747 -0.68 32.45 -30.14
C ASN A 747 -1.08 32.30 -31.64
N GLY A 748 -0.25 31.60 -32.41
CA GLY A 748 -0.62 31.17 -33.77
C GLY A 748 -1.29 29.79 -33.74
N ASP A 749 -2.32 29.57 -34.57
CA ASP A 749 -3.18 28.38 -34.48
C ASP A 749 -2.44 27.03 -34.57
N ASP A 750 -1.46 26.92 -35.47
CA ASP A 750 -0.62 25.73 -35.66
C ASP A 750 0.65 25.70 -34.78
N TYR A 751 0.86 26.72 -33.96
CA TYR A 751 2.00 26.78 -33.03
C TYR A 751 1.67 26.05 -31.73
N PRO A 752 2.66 25.44 -31.05
CA PRO A 752 2.45 24.82 -29.75
C PRO A 752 1.98 25.87 -28.73
N VAL A 753 1.01 25.51 -27.88
CA VAL A 753 0.58 26.39 -26.78
C VAL A 753 1.71 26.53 -25.77
N VAL A 754 1.98 27.77 -25.35
CA VAL A 754 3.06 28.13 -24.43
C VAL A 754 2.60 29.10 -23.35
N GLY A 755 3.38 29.24 -22.28
CA GLY A 755 2.97 30.02 -21.10
C GLY A 755 1.94 29.31 -20.24
N VAL A 756 1.87 27.98 -20.34
CA VAL A 756 1.02 27.10 -19.53
C VAL A 756 1.80 26.50 -18.37
N SER A 757 1.20 26.54 -17.19
CA SER A 757 1.67 25.84 -15.99
C SER A 757 1.38 24.35 -16.10
N TRP A 758 2.00 23.55 -15.22
CA TRP A 758 1.67 22.14 -15.10
C TRP A 758 0.21 21.94 -14.65
N TYR A 759 -0.34 22.85 -13.83
CA TYR A 759 -1.74 22.81 -13.40
C TYR A 759 -2.72 23.04 -14.55
N GLU A 760 -2.47 24.02 -15.41
CA GLU A 760 -3.25 24.25 -16.63
C GLU A 760 -3.15 23.06 -17.58
N ALA A 761 -1.97 22.45 -17.70
CA ALA A 761 -1.75 21.29 -18.56
C ALA A 761 -2.52 20.04 -18.07
N VAL A 762 -2.61 19.82 -16.75
CA VAL A 762 -3.47 18.77 -16.16
C VAL A 762 -4.96 19.11 -16.29
N ALA A 763 -5.35 20.37 -16.10
CA ALA A 763 -6.73 20.81 -16.24
C ALA A 763 -7.25 20.67 -17.67
N TYR A 764 -6.43 21.02 -18.67
CA TYR A 764 -6.73 20.79 -20.08
C TYR A 764 -6.96 19.30 -20.38
N CYS A 765 -6.10 18.40 -19.91
CA CYS A 765 -6.27 16.95 -20.10
C CYS A 765 -7.59 16.44 -19.51
N ARG A 766 -7.97 16.89 -18.31
CA ARG A 766 -9.22 16.49 -17.64
C ARG A 766 -10.46 17.09 -18.29
N TRP A 767 -10.41 18.35 -18.72
CA TRP A 767 -11.46 18.96 -19.53
C TRP A 767 -11.63 18.22 -20.86
N LEU A 768 -10.52 17.94 -21.57
CA LEU A 768 -10.54 17.20 -22.83
C LEU A 768 -11.16 15.81 -22.63
N SER A 769 -10.85 15.16 -21.51
CA SER A 769 -11.46 13.88 -21.13
C SER A 769 -12.97 13.99 -20.92
N ALA A 770 -13.42 15.04 -20.23
CA ALA A 770 -14.84 15.26 -19.95
C ALA A 770 -15.64 15.58 -21.23
N VAL A 771 -15.12 16.42 -22.13
CA VAL A 771 -15.85 16.82 -23.36
C VAL A 771 -15.82 15.76 -24.47
N THR A 772 -14.85 14.83 -24.45
CA THR A 772 -14.75 13.73 -25.42
C THR A 772 -15.31 12.40 -24.93
N GLY A 773 -15.43 12.20 -23.61
CA GLY A 773 -15.69 10.90 -23.00
C GLY A 773 -14.54 9.89 -23.15
N HIS A 774 -13.33 10.35 -23.55
CA HIS A 774 -12.15 9.53 -23.77
C HIS A 774 -11.01 9.99 -22.86
N GLU A 775 -10.33 9.08 -22.15
CA GLU A 775 -9.34 9.48 -21.14
C GLU A 775 -8.07 10.07 -21.77
N PHE A 776 -7.74 11.30 -21.38
CA PHE A 776 -6.51 12.00 -21.74
C PHE A 776 -5.76 12.47 -20.50
N ARG A 777 -4.43 12.34 -20.53
CA ARG A 777 -3.52 12.80 -19.46
C ARG A 777 -2.19 13.28 -20.03
N LEU A 778 -1.35 13.86 -19.17
CA LEU A 778 0.05 14.11 -19.50
C LEU A 778 0.83 12.77 -19.54
N PRO A 779 1.84 12.64 -20.42
CA PRO A 779 2.75 11.51 -20.41
C PRO A 779 3.54 11.48 -19.10
N SER A 780 3.88 10.28 -18.63
CA SER A 780 5.01 10.09 -17.72
C SER A 780 6.33 10.30 -18.48
N GLU A 781 7.40 10.57 -17.74
CA GLU A 781 8.73 10.75 -18.30
C GLU A 781 9.18 9.51 -19.09
N ALA A 782 8.89 8.31 -18.59
CA ALA A 782 9.21 7.05 -19.27
C ALA A 782 8.43 6.87 -20.59
N GLU A 783 7.15 7.23 -20.62
CA GLU A 783 6.34 7.18 -21.85
C GLU A 783 6.83 8.21 -22.86
N TRP A 784 7.06 9.45 -22.42
CA TRP A 784 7.64 10.47 -23.28
C TRP A 784 8.98 10.01 -23.87
N GLU A 785 9.86 9.42 -23.05
CA GLU A 785 11.17 8.95 -23.51
C GLU A 785 11.07 7.77 -24.47
N LYS A 786 10.24 6.76 -24.18
CA LYS A 786 9.99 5.65 -25.12
C LYS A 786 9.44 6.17 -26.45
N ALA A 787 8.47 7.07 -26.42
CA ALA A 787 7.89 7.68 -27.62
C ALA A 787 8.92 8.47 -28.45
N ALA A 788 9.91 9.11 -27.79
CA ALA A 788 10.99 9.83 -28.45
C ALA A 788 12.06 8.90 -29.06
N ARG A 789 12.44 7.83 -28.34
CA ARG A 789 13.65 7.05 -28.63
C ARG A 789 13.40 5.66 -29.24
N GLY A 790 12.22 5.07 -29.07
CA GLY A 790 12.03 3.65 -29.39
C GLY A 790 12.65 2.72 -28.35
N PRO A 791 12.75 1.41 -28.65
CA PRO A 791 13.26 0.42 -27.71
C PRO A 791 14.79 0.45 -27.55
N ASP A 792 15.51 1.03 -28.52
CA ASP A 792 16.96 0.92 -28.71
C ASP A 792 17.79 2.01 -27.99
N GLY A 793 17.15 3.01 -27.39
CA GLY A 793 17.86 4.01 -26.58
C GLY A 793 18.72 5.01 -27.37
N ARG A 794 18.42 5.24 -28.66
CA ARG A 794 19.09 6.24 -29.51
C ARG A 794 19.19 7.65 -28.90
N ILE A 795 20.22 8.42 -29.24
CA ILE A 795 20.50 9.73 -28.62
C ILE A 795 19.47 10.81 -28.99
N TRP A 796 19.14 10.97 -30.27
CA TRP A 796 18.07 11.84 -30.78
C TRP A 796 16.98 10.99 -31.47
N PRO A 797 15.74 11.49 -31.67
CA PRO A 797 14.64 10.69 -32.23
C PRO A 797 14.98 10.01 -33.57
N TRP A 798 15.77 10.67 -34.41
CA TRP A 798 16.23 10.15 -35.70
C TRP A 798 17.47 9.23 -35.64
N GLY A 799 18.21 9.18 -34.53
CA GLY A 799 19.41 8.34 -34.38
C GLY A 799 20.49 8.94 -33.47
N ASP A 800 21.69 8.37 -33.54
CA ASP A 800 22.83 8.70 -32.66
C ASP A 800 23.78 9.77 -33.21
N ILE A 801 23.48 10.31 -34.39
CA ILE A 801 24.27 11.35 -35.05
C ILE A 801 23.44 12.64 -35.08
N TRP A 802 24.05 13.76 -34.67
CA TRP A 802 23.43 15.06 -34.79
C TRP A 802 23.32 15.47 -36.26
N GLU A 803 22.13 15.91 -36.67
CA GLU A 803 21.85 16.39 -38.01
C GLU A 803 21.08 17.72 -37.92
N GLU A 804 21.65 18.78 -38.49
CA GLU A 804 21.00 20.09 -38.55
C GLU A 804 19.73 20.02 -39.43
N GLY A 805 18.74 20.86 -39.13
CA GLY A 805 17.49 20.90 -39.89
C GLY A 805 16.55 19.71 -39.64
N ARG A 806 16.76 18.93 -38.57
CA ARG A 806 15.80 17.92 -38.09
C ARG A 806 14.94 18.36 -36.90
N CYS A 807 15.22 19.49 -36.28
CA CYS A 807 14.35 20.08 -35.27
C CYS A 807 14.53 21.60 -35.15
N ASN A 808 13.62 22.23 -34.40
CA ASN A 808 13.79 23.62 -33.96
C ASN A 808 14.60 23.65 -32.65
N SER A 809 15.92 23.76 -32.76
CA SER A 809 16.84 23.96 -31.64
C SER A 809 17.63 25.26 -31.82
N LYS A 810 18.55 25.57 -30.89
CA LYS A 810 19.42 26.76 -31.00
C LYS A 810 20.18 26.81 -32.34
N GLU A 811 20.62 25.64 -32.80
CA GLU A 811 21.33 25.43 -34.07
C GLU A 811 20.48 25.79 -35.29
N ALA A 812 19.14 25.69 -35.21
CA ALA A 812 18.24 26.09 -36.29
C ALA A 812 18.13 27.63 -36.45
N GLY A 813 18.59 28.42 -35.46
CA GLY A 813 18.67 29.87 -35.55
C GLY A 813 17.33 30.65 -35.56
N ILE A 814 16.19 29.95 -35.45
CA ILE A 814 14.85 30.58 -35.55
C ILE A 814 14.55 31.52 -34.37
N GLY A 815 15.04 31.20 -33.17
CA GLY A 815 14.90 32.04 -31.97
C GLY A 815 13.48 32.14 -31.39
N LYS A 816 12.52 31.37 -31.92
CA LYS A 816 11.14 31.22 -31.42
C LYS A 816 10.59 29.85 -31.81
N THR A 817 9.40 29.52 -31.33
CA THR A 817 8.68 28.30 -31.72
C THR A 817 8.39 28.27 -33.23
N SER A 818 8.17 27.07 -33.75
CA SER A 818 7.73 26.79 -35.12
C SER A 818 6.34 26.14 -35.10
N PRO A 819 5.58 26.19 -36.20
CA PRO A 819 4.39 25.35 -36.35
C PRO A 819 4.70 23.89 -36.04
N VAL A 820 3.76 23.17 -35.45
CA VAL A 820 3.97 21.76 -35.11
C VAL A 820 4.13 20.90 -36.36
N GLY A 821 5.01 19.91 -36.29
CA GLY A 821 5.33 19.03 -37.42
C GLY A 821 6.13 19.67 -38.55
N HIS A 822 6.67 20.89 -38.36
CA HIS A 822 7.52 21.56 -39.37
C HIS A 822 8.75 20.75 -39.77
N TYR A 823 9.22 19.85 -38.90
CA TYR A 823 10.37 18.98 -39.12
C TYR A 823 9.96 17.49 -39.23
N PRO A 824 9.38 17.04 -40.36
CA PRO A 824 8.97 15.65 -40.54
C PRO A 824 10.17 14.68 -40.55
N SER A 825 11.37 15.16 -40.92
CA SER A 825 12.64 14.43 -40.82
C SER A 825 13.13 14.22 -39.38
N GLY A 826 12.55 14.94 -38.40
CA GLY A 826 12.82 14.81 -36.98
C GLY A 826 11.97 13.78 -36.25
N ALA A 827 11.16 13.00 -36.98
CA ALA A 827 10.26 12.02 -36.40
C ALA A 827 10.99 10.96 -35.56
N SER A 828 10.36 10.55 -34.46
CA SER A 828 10.76 9.38 -33.68
C SER A 828 10.53 8.06 -34.46
N PRO A 829 11.03 6.92 -33.97
CA PRO A 829 10.85 5.61 -34.63
C PRO A 829 9.38 5.21 -34.82
N TYR A 830 8.49 5.78 -34.00
CA TYR A 830 7.05 5.55 -34.07
C TYR A 830 6.30 6.60 -34.91
N GLY A 831 6.99 7.63 -35.43
CA GLY A 831 6.39 8.71 -36.22
C GLY A 831 5.91 9.93 -35.42
N VAL A 832 6.30 10.03 -34.14
CA VAL A 832 5.98 11.18 -33.28
C VAL A 832 6.89 12.35 -33.63
N LEU A 833 6.32 13.54 -33.85
CA LEU A 833 7.00 14.74 -34.31
C LEU A 833 7.31 15.70 -33.14
N ASP A 834 8.30 16.57 -33.36
CA ASP A 834 8.77 17.59 -32.41
C ASP A 834 9.17 17.05 -31.02
N MET A 835 9.59 15.77 -30.94
CA MET A 835 10.12 15.18 -29.69
C MET A 835 11.51 15.73 -29.32
N ALA A 836 12.11 16.55 -30.17
CA ALA A 836 13.34 17.29 -29.91
C ALA A 836 13.10 18.76 -30.27
N GLY A 837 13.39 19.68 -29.35
CA GLY A 837 13.27 21.12 -29.56
C GLY A 837 11.81 21.63 -29.64
N ASN A 838 11.64 22.77 -30.29
CA ASN A 838 10.41 23.59 -30.32
C ASN A 838 9.99 24.08 -28.92
N VAL A 839 9.41 23.22 -28.06
CA VAL A 839 9.00 23.54 -26.68
C VAL A 839 9.34 22.41 -25.71
N TRP A 840 9.70 22.76 -24.49
CA TRP A 840 9.74 21.79 -23.39
C TRP A 840 8.33 21.30 -23.11
N GLU A 841 8.14 20.00 -22.91
CA GLU A 841 6.84 19.40 -22.64
C GLU A 841 6.70 19.00 -21.18
N TRP A 842 5.58 19.36 -20.54
CA TRP A 842 5.24 18.91 -19.18
C TRP A 842 4.95 17.41 -19.13
N CYS A 843 5.65 16.69 -18.25
CA CYS A 843 5.30 15.33 -17.85
C CYS A 843 4.52 15.32 -16.52
N VAL A 844 3.79 14.24 -16.27
CA VAL A 844 3.09 14.03 -14.98
C VAL A 844 4.07 13.73 -13.83
N THR A 845 5.21 13.11 -14.15
CA THR A 845 6.26 12.64 -13.24
C THR A 845 6.81 13.76 -12.33
N ARG A 846 6.98 13.47 -11.04
CA ARG A 846 7.68 14.33 -10.08
C ARG A 846 9.19 14.34 -10.34
N TRP A 847 9.83 15.51 -10.23
CA TRP A 847 11.28 15.68 -10.39
C TRP A 847 12.09 14.88 -9.37
N GLU A 848 11.61 14.85 -8.13
CA GLU A 848 12.21 14.14 -6.98
C GLU A 848 12.11 12.61 -7.07
N LYS A 849 11.60 12.08 -8.18
CA LYS A 849 11.44 10.63 -8.36
C LYS A 849 12.80 9.96 -8.52
N ASP A 850 13.00 8.91 -7.74
CA ASP A 850 14.20 8.06 -7.74
C ASP A 850 14.63 7.62 -9.14
N TYR A 851 15.94 7.57 -9.34
CA TYR A 851 16.60 7.04 -10.54
C TYR A 851 17.59 5.95 -10.12
N PRO A 852 17.61 4.74 -10.74
CA PRO A 852 16.84 4.32 -11.90
C PRO A 852 15.33 4.29 -11.65
N TYR A 853 14.59 4.62 -12.71
CA TYR A 853 13.16 4.91 -12.67
C TYR A 853 12.36 3.66 -12.34
N ARG A 854 11.21 3.83 -11.67
CA ARG A 854 10.29 2.75 -11.31
C ARG A 854 8.86 3.10 -11.73
N LEU A 855 8.16 2.14 -12.31
CA LEU A 855 6.76 2.32 -12.70
C LEU A 855 5.87 2.42 -11.45
N LYS A 856 4.94 3.38 -11.47
CA LYS A 856 3.91 3.69 -10.47
C LYS A 856 2.76 4.40 -11.18
N GLU A 857 1.56 4.41 -10.62
CA GLU A 857 0.43 5.16 -11.18
C GLU A 857 0.57 6.68 -10.94
N GLU A 858 1.30 7.36 -11.82
CA GLU A 858 1.65 8.79 -11.65
C GLU A 858 0.48 9.75 -11.92
N TRP A 859 -0.67 9.22 -12.33
CA TRP A 859 -1.89 9.95 -12.67
C TRP A 859 -2.95 9.91 -11.55
N MET A 860 -2.70 9.19 -10.44
CA MET A 860 -3.59 9.19 -9.27
C MET A 860 -3.70 10.58 -8.63
N ALA A 861 -4.87 10.91 -8.07
CA ALA A 861 -5.14 12.21 -7.46
C ALA A 861 -4.09 12.62 -6.39
N ASP A 862 -3.67 11.69 -5.53
CA ASP A 862 -2.65 11.94 -4.50
C ASP A 862 -1.24 12.18 -5.08
N TYR A 863 -0.91 11.56 -6.22
CA TYR A 863 0.33 11.83 -6.94
C TYR A 863 0.28 13.20 -7.62
N LEU A 864 -0.87 13.56 -8.19
CA LEU A 864 -1.11 14.85 -8.82
C LEU A 864 -1.20 16.02 -7.81
N ALA A 865 -1.46 15.74 -6.54
CA ALA A 865 -1.59 16.72 -5.47
C ALA A 865 -0.26 17.45 -5.13
N GLY A 866 -0.40 18.57 -4.41
CA GLY A 866 0.70 19.39 -3.90
C GLY A 866 1.50 20.15 -4.98
N GLU A 867 2.62 20.72 -4.55
CA GLU A 867 3.45 21.65 -5.34
C GLU A 867 4.82 21.09 -5.77
N ALA A 868 5.07 19.80 -5.55
CA ALA A 868 6.36 19.18 -5.86
C ALA A 868 6.76 19.40 -7.34
N ALA A 869 8.04 19.65 -7.61
CA ALA A 869 8.52 19.91 -8.96
C ALA A 869 8.20 18.75 -9.92
N ARG A 870 7.99 19.05 -11.21
CA ARG A 870 7.55 18.08 -12.24
C ARG A 870 8.57 17.96 -13.36
N VAL A 871 8.67 16.84 -14.05
CA VAL A 871 9.63 16.68 -15.14
C VAL A 871 9.19 17.48 -16.38
N ARG A 872 10.17 18.02 -17.11
CA ARG A 872 10.01 18.55 -18.48
C ARG A 872 10.97 17.84 -19.43
N ARG A 873 10.54 17.60 -20.67
CA ARG A 873 11.28 16.85 -21.69
C ARG A 873 11.35 17.56 -23.05
N GLY A 874 12.22 17.09 -23.94
CA GLY A 874 12.33 17.53 -25.35
C GLY A 874 13.29 18.68 -25.64
N GLY A 875 13.50 19.60 -24.68
CA GLY A 875 14.18 20.86 -24.97
C GLY A 875 13.28 21.84 -25.73
N ALA A 876 13.74 23.07 -25.97
CA ALA A 876 12.98 24.08 -26.71
C ALA A 876 13.81 24.71 -27.84
N TYR A 877 13.22 25.63 -28.60
CA TYR A 877 13.86 26.34 -29.72
C TYR A 877 15.19 27.06 -29.41
N TYR A 878 15.54 27.28 -28.13
CA TYR A 878 16.81 27.87 -27.70
C TYR A 878 17.77 26.85 -27.05
N SER A 879 17.33 25.60 -26.84
CA SER A 879 18.17 24.51 -26.33
C SER A 879 19.20 24.13 -27.38
N VAL A 880 20.45 23.93 -26.94
CA VAL A 880 21.51 23.32 -27.77
C VAL A 880 21.23 21.83 -28.02
N ALA A 881 21.89 21.26 -29.03
CA ALA A 881 21.85 19.83 -29.39
C ALA A 881 21.89 18.88 -28.17
N GLN A 882 22.73 19.17 -27.17
CA GLN A 882 22.87 18.42 -25.92
C GLN A 882 21.58 18.36 -25.07
N ARG A 883 20.76 19.42 -25.07
CA ARG A 883 19.51 19.54 -24.28
C ARG A 883 18.24 19.21 -25.08
N VAL A 884 18.37 18.77 -26.33
CA VAL A 884 17.28 18.20 -27.15
C VAL A 884 17.48 16.70 -27.42
N ARG A 885 18.40 16.04 -26.71
CA ARG A 885 18.55 14.58 -26.71
C ARG A 885 17.32 13.92 -26.09
N GLY A 886 16.96 12.75 -26.59
CA GLY A 886 15.78 11.99 -26.16
C GLY A 886 15.79 11.60 -24.68
N ALA A 887 16.97 11.53 -24.04
CA ALA A 887 17.14 11.26 -22.60
C ALA A 887 17.06 12.51 -21.71
N SER A 888 17.13 13.72 -22.28
CA SER A 888 17.50 14.91 -21.51
C SER A 888 16.38 15.46 -20.64
N ARG A 889 16.70 15.70 -19.37
CA ARG A 889 15.79 16.17 -18.32
C ARG A 889 15.96 17.68 -18.13
N GLY A 890 14.87 18.43 -18.16
CA GLY A 890 14.89 19.86 -17.84
C GLY A 890 14.88 20.12 -16.33
N ASP A 891 15.60 21.14 -15.86
CA ASP A 891 15.78 21.46 -14.43
C ASP A 891 14.97 22.71 -13.98
N PHE A 892 14.79 22.88 -12.66
CA PHE A 892 14.04 23.96 -12.00
C PHE A 892 12.57 24.08 -12.45
N ASN A 893 11.76 23.06 -12.14
CA ASN A 893 10.42 22.87 -12.70
C ASN A 893 9.28 23.00 -11.67
N ILE A 894 9.12 24.18 -11.07
CA ILE A 894 8.00 24.43 -10.13
C ILE A 894 6.66 24.37 -10.90
N PRO A 895 5.61 23.67 -10.43
CA PRO A 895 4.37 23.43 -11.21
C PRO A 895 3.65 24.69 -11.70
N ARG A 896 3.73 25.80 -10.93
CA ARG A 896 3.12 27.10 -11.24
C ARG A 896 3.85 27.95 -12.30
N SER A 897 5.00 27.50 -12.80
CA SER A 897 5.81 28.27 -13.76
C SER A 897 5.16 28.32 -15.13
N ARG A 898 4.90 29.54 -15.64
CA ARG A 898 4.30 29.79 -16.96
C ARG A 898 5.32 30.42 -17.90
N ASN A 899 6.03 29.58 -18.66
CA ASN A 899 7.14 30.01 -19.51
C ASN A 899 6.80 29.97 -21.01
N LEU A 900 7.26 30.95 -21.78
CA LEU A 900 7.11 31.07 -23.25
C LEU A 900 7.75 29.95 -24.10
N HIS A 901 8.37 28.97 -23.45
CA HIS A 901 9.08 27.85 -24.06
C HIS A 901 8.64 26.49 -23.50
N VAL A 902 7.53 26.45 -22.76
CA VAL A 902 6.97 25.23 -22.17
C VAL A 902 5.52 25.08 -22.63
N GLY A 903 5.22 23.92 -23.20
CA GLY A 903 3.88 23.49 -23.60
C GLY A 903 3.55 22.13 -23.02
N LEU A 904 2.65 21.41 -23.69
CA LEU A 904 2.22 20.07 -23.30
C LEU A 904 1.98 19.16 -24.51
N ARG A 905 1.98 17.86 -24.24
CA ARG A 905 1.53 16.78 -25.11
C ARG A 905 0.61 15.87 -24.30
N ILE A 906 -0.34 15.22 -24.96
CA ILE A 906 -1.30 14.32 -24.31
C ILE A 906 -1.02 12.86 -24.68
N VAL A 907 -1.40 11.96 -23.77
CA VAL A 907 -1.48 10.51 -24.00
C VAL A 907 -2.85 9.97 -23.59
N SER A 908 -3.19 8.80 -24.14
CA SER A 908 -4.31 7.94 -23.73
C SER A 908 -3.83 6.49 -23.58
N HIS A 909 -4.50 5.70 -22.74
CA HIS A 909 -4.33 4.25 -22.63
C HIS A 909 -5.31 3.45 -23.50
N ALA A 910 -6.11 4.13 -24.33
CA ALA A 910 -7.07 3.49 -25.23
C ALA A 910 -6.94 4.08 -26.65
N PRO A 911 -7.24 3.29 -27.70
CA PRO A 911 -7.32 3.84 -29.05
C PRO A 911 -8.48 4.84 -29.14
N VAL A 912 -8.19 6.07 -29.56
CA VAL A 912 -9.22 7.00 -30.02
C VAL A 912 -9.76 6.47 -31.34
N ARG A 913 -11.06 6.20 -31.42
CA ARG A 913 -11.73 5.90 -32.69
C ARG A 913 -11.68 7.15 -33.56
N SER A 914 -10.95 7.10 -34.68
CA SER A 914 -11.06 8.12 -35.73
C SER A 914 -12.48 8.13 -36.28
N SER A 915 -12.99 9.30 -36.66
CA SER A 915 -14.32 9.49 -37.24
C SER A 915 -14.48 8.97 -38.68
N ASP A 916 -13.61 8.06 -39.12
CA ASP A 916 -13.48 7.54 -40.48
C ASP A 916 -13.50 5.99 -40.53
N GLU A 917 -14.24 5.35 -39.62
CA GLU A 917 -14.70 3.94 -39.71
C GLU A 917 -16.22 3.82 -39.52
#